data_AF-A0A928JB73-F1
#
_entry.id   AF-A0A928JB73-F1
#
_cell.length_a   1.000
_cell.length_b   1.000
_cell.length_c   1.000
_cell.angle_alpha   90.00
_cell.angle_beta   90.00
_cell.angle_gamma   90.00
#
_symmetry.space_group_name_H-M   'P 1'
#
loop_
_entity.id
_entity.type
_entity.pdbx_description
1 polymer ?
#
loop_
_entity_poly.entity_id
_entity_poly.type
_entity_poly.pdbx_seq_one_letter_code
_entity_poly.pdbx_strand_id
1 'polypeptide(L)'
;MKKVLSSFIAGITILSSVVGCASPEKEAQTVLSSSSSVSEYAKWLENRLDADGVVTDSDIIVGNAEDAAAYGVDMSGILDDGYMIRRSGASDDTLIFGKNDLGVDMAVRYYANYCDKTGPLNIVEGEGYRVGSITIAGADLSEYVIVCPEDADECQRFAADELRRFLGDACGIYPKIVTESDGYAITLVRDVTGETYGDEAFNIKSHEMGITIIGGRYRGCMYGVYSFLEQYIGYRFYYADIAKKSDVEAATAYIYKADSIVIDTNVDHTEEPSIHARDTHGGGTSSPALKHNGWNMSKYGGYGVIAKACHGYANQWIPDWEIQELGYNVGYNYGINPCYTDEFLNSLLIERVVNYCKEHENAIKAGNIPTIDVAQHDIGSFCMCENCFALYAKHGGYSGATVNLGNMVAEALVDAGFPEVPVAILAYYGTDKPPRNIEIHENLYISYCFYVTLEGHFICGNHSINGTECSVNNYFAKLYDGWAALTDNLYVWYYPFQAYYLAYSSPYTFNIYKDIKYLAECGTYGIFFHAEGDSINQTYNTGLINFYMGQRMMWNANITEEEYHEMLKEFLFLAYGDGYEFVYDYIRIIEEAADKKDCFCGFHTAIMHRLDFSYIKDNIPLLLELRDKAVRLARTSHQEELCDRLFASVYYYELATYHTDMWVNGTEETRAEYKEKVEYFIANYRDLPISEMGLGTPTYAPALSEVNYDENPLEWIYQRLGGWDDNFDF
;
A
#
# COMPACT_ATOMS: atom_id res chain seq x y z
N MET A 1 50.49 58.14 31.88
CA MET A 1 49.12 58.72 31.79
C MET A 1 48.12 57.63 32.14
N LYS A 2 47.22 57.83 33.11
CA LYS A 2 45.75 57.94 32.91
C LYS A 2 45.14 56.91 31.93
N LYS A 3 44.07 56.16 32.24
CA LYS A 3 43.30 55.93 33.50
C LYS A 3 42.18 54.89 33.16
N VAL A 4 41.87 53.94 34.06
CA VAL A 4 40.49 53.46 34.42
C VAL A 4 39.70 52.68 33.33
N LEU A 5 38.95 51.59 33.60
CA LEU A 5 38.19 51.23 34.83
C LEU A 5 38.54 49.87 35.50
N SER A 6 37.73 48.81 35.33
CA SER A 6 37.58 47.66 36.27
C SER A 6 37.78 46.28 35.57
N SER A 7 37.99 45.12 36.21
CA SER A 7 37.97 44.64 37.63
C SER A 7 36.63 44.05 38.12
N PHE A 8 36.57 42.96 38.92
CA PHE A 8 37.56 41.95 39.35
C PHE A 8 36.84 40.66 39.87
N ILE A 9 37.63 39.63 40.21
CA ILE A 9 37.22 38.33 40.81
C ILE A 9 37.22 38.37 42.36
N ALA A 10 36.49 37.40 42.95
CA ALA A 10 36.58 36.84 44.33
C ALA A 10 35.91 37.54 45.53
N GLY A 11 34.89 36.84 46.10
CA GLY A 11 35.07 36.09 47.36
C GLY A 11 34.64 36.73 48.69
N ILE A 12 34.12 35.86 49.58
CA ILE A 12 33.85 35.95 51.05
C ILE A 12 32.33 35.96 51.42
N THR A 13 31.76 35.26 52.42
CA THR A 13 32.08 34.09 53.29
C THR A 13 30.93 33.95 54.33
N ILE A 14 30.20 32.82 54.35
CA ILE A 14 29.64 32.11 55.54
C ILE A 14 28.34 32.57 56.30
N LEU A 15 27.49 31.55 56.51
CA LEU A 15 26.47 31.26 57.56
C LEU A 15 25.34 32.26 57.91
N SER A 16 24.11 31.79 57.70
CA SER A 16 23.18 31.59 58.82
C SER A 16 22.41 30.28 58.66
N SER A 17 22.21 29.55 59.75
CA SER A 17 21.61 28.22 59.78
C SER A 17 20.12 28.27 60.12
N VAL A 18 19.27 27.58 59.34
CA VAL A 18 17.97 27.09 59.82
C VAL A 18 17.94 25.58 59.57
N VAL A 19 17.89 24.81 60.66
CA VAL A 19 17.73 23.36 60.60
C VAL A 19 16.27 23.06 60.29
N GLY A 20 15.97 22.79 59.03
CA GLY A 20 14.77 22.06 58.62
C GLY A 20 15.16 20.61 58.34
N CYS A 21 14.49 19.65 58.98
CA CYS A 21 14.63 18.24 58.60
C CYS A 21 13.85 18.00 57.31
N ALA A 22 14.44 18.36 56.17
CA ALA A 22 14.06 17.80 54.90
C ALA A 22 14.63 16.37 54.82
N SER A 23 13.81 15.42 54.38
CA SER A 23 14.28 14.12 53.89
C SER A 23 15.28 14.34 52.76
N PRO A 24 16.16 13.37 52.43
CA PRO A 24 16.95 13.47 51.20
C PRO A 24 15.99 13.61 50.02
N GLU A 25 16.12 14.69 49.25
CA GLU A 25 15.65 14.68 47.86
C GLU A 25 16.45 13.59 47.15
N LYS A 26 15.76 12.64 46.50
CA LYS A 26 16.44 11.65 45.66
C LYS A 26 17.16 12.41 44.54
N GLU A 27 18.42 12.07 44.29
CA GLU A 27 19.13 12.59 43.12
C GLU A 27 18.38 12.17 41.85
N ALA A 28 18.39 13.03 40.83
CA ALA A 28 17.62 12.81 39.63
C ALA A 28 18.13 11.58 38.87
N GLN A 29 17.20 10.70 38.49
CA GLN A 29 17.42 9.61 37.55
C GLN A 29 18.09 10.17 36.28
N THR A 30 19.16 9.53 35.80
CA THR A 30 19.78 9.89 34.51
C THR A 30 19.63 8.73 33.53
N VAL A 31 19.11 9.02 32.32
CA VAL A 31 19.19 8.08 31.20
C VAL A 31 20.46 8.37 30.41
N LEU A 32 21.41 7.44 30.48
CA LEU A 32 22.73 7.55 29.88
C LEU A 32 22.77 6.79 28.56
N SER A 33 23.48 7.35 27.57
CA SER A 33 23.85 6.64 26.35
C SER A 33 25.29 6.14 26.45
N SER A 34 25.57 4.93 25.97
CA SER A 34 26.94 4.38 25.90
C SER A 34 27.81 5.13 24.88
N SER A 35 27.20 5.60 23.79
CA SER A 35 27.84 6.31 22.70
C SER A 35 26.89 7.28 21.99
N SER A 36 27.42 8.15 21.13
CA SER A 36 26.63 9.19 20.46
C SER A 36 25.60 8.66 19.46
N SER A 37 25.80 7.47 18.89
CA SER A 37 24.89 6.84 17.93
C SER A 37 23.55 6.47 18.55
N VAL A 38 23.51 6.10 19.83
CA VAL A 38 22.28 5.71 20.54
C VAL A 38 21.66 6.85 21.37
N SER A 39 22.21 8.06 21.28
CA SER A 39 21.83 9.19 22.14
C SER A 39 20.39 9.67 21.91
N GLU A 40 19.83 9.46 20.73
CA GLU A 40 18.43 9.79 20.43
C GLU A 40 17.44 8.84 21.13
N TYR A 41 17.72 7.54 21.18
CA TYR A 41 16.90 6.54 21.89
C TYR A 41 16.94 6.74 23.41
N ALA A 42 18.12 7.08 23.94
CA ALA A 42 18.29 7.45 25.35
C ALA A 42 17.44 8.69 25.71
N LYS A 43 17.50 9.74 24.87
CA LYS A 43 16.71 10.96 25.06
C LYS A 43 15.21 10.74 24.86
N TRP A 44 14.81 9.91 23.90
CA TRP A 44 13.41 9.51 23.74
C TRP A 44 12.92 8.83 25.02
N LEU A 45 13.70 7.90 25.58
CA LEU A 45 13.34 7.19 26.81
C LEU A 45 13.27 8.12 28.02
N GLU A 46 14.21 9.06 28.18
CA GLU A 46 14.20 10.09 29.23
C GLU A 46 12.88 10.88 29.20
N ASN A 47 12.58 11.52 28.07
CA ASN A 47 11.33 12.28 27.87
C ASN A 47 10.08 11.41 28.12
N ARG A 48 10.11 10.14 27.68
CA ARG A 48 9.00 9.19 27.78
C ARG A 48 8.72 8.79 29.23
N LEU A 49 9.76 8.64 30.06
CA LEU A 49 9.64 8.30 31.48
C LEU A 49 9.25 9.52 32.32
N ASP A 50 9.82 10.69 32.03
CA ASP A 50 9.44 11.97 32.63
C ASP A 50 7.95 12.28 32.42
N ALA A 51 7.45 12.07 31.20
CA ALA A 51 6.03 12.26 30.86
C ALA A 51 5.08 11.30 31.61
N ASP A 52 5.54 10.11 31.99
CA ASP A 52 4.78 9.17 32.83
C ASP A 52 4.99 9.41 34.34
N GLY A 53 5.84 10.37 34.73
CA GLY A 53 6.20 10.63 36.13
C GLY A 53 6.98 9.48 36.79
N VAL A 54 7.69 8.67 36.00
CA VAL A 54 8.49 7.53 36.49
C VAL A 54 9.81 8.03 37.08
N VAL A 55 10.15 7.53 38.28
CA VAL A 55 11.44 7.79 38.92
C VAL A 55 12.06 6.46 39.38
N THR A 56 13.25 6.13 38.90
CA THR A 56 14.06 4.98 39.33
C THR A 56 15.07 5.38 40.42
N ASP A 57 15.57 4.38 41.17
CA ASP A 57 16.57 4.55 42.23
C ASP A 57 18.02 4.37 41.75
N SER A 58 18.22 4.23 40.44
CA SER A 58 19.48 3.95 39.75
C SER A 58 19.45 4.50 38.33
N ASP A 59 20.60 4.56 37.67
CA ASP A 59 20.71 5.03 36.28
C ASP A 59 20.17 3.98 35.28
N ILE A 60 19.86 4.45 34.07
CA ILE A 60 19.47 3.60 32.94
C ILE A 60 20.51 3.81 31.83
N ILE A 61 21.19 2.75 31.43
CA ILE A 61 22.24 2.77 30.41
C ILE A 61 21.69 2.15 29.13
N VAL A 62 21.54 2.97 28.10
CA VAL A 62 21.11 2.57 26.75
C VAL A 62 22.33 2.45 25.85
N GLY A 63 22.49 1.30 25.17
CA GLY A 63 23.64 1.02 24.32
C GLY A 63 23.36 0.04 23.18
N ASN A 64 24.35 -0.14 22.30
CA ASN A 64 24.30 -1.11 21.20
C ASN A 64 25.34 -2.23 21.39
N ALA A 65 25.38 -3.20 20.47
CA ALA A 65 26.29 -4.34 20.55
C ALA A 65 27.79 -4.00 20.50
N GLU A 66 28.19 -2.82 19.99
CA GLU A 66 29.60 -2.39 19.97
C GLU A 66 30.10 -2.03 21.37
N ASP A 67 29.25 -1.37 22.17
CA ASP A 67 29.58 -0.95 23.54
C ASP A 67 29.27 -2.01 24.61
N ALA A 68 28.37 -2.96 24.32
CA ALA A 68 27.83 -3.96 25.26
C ALA A 68 28.88 -4.68 26.12
N ALA A 69 30.02 -5.05 25.53
CA ALA A 69 31.09 -5.77 26.22
C ALA A 69 31.73 -4.96 27.37
N ALA A 70 31.73 -3.63 27.31
CA ALA A 70 32.23 -2.77 28.38
C ALA A 70 31.34 -2.83 29.64
N TYR A 71 30.07 -3.19 29.47
CA TYR A 71 29.07 -3.33 30.53
C TYR A 71 28.80 -4.80 30.92
N GLY A 72 29.60 -5.74 30.41
CA GLY A 72 29.46 -7.18 30.70
C GLY A 72 28.26 -7.84 30.01
N VAL A 73 27.73 -7.23 28.95
CA VAL A 73 26.64 -7.77 28.13
C VAL A 73 27.21 -8.46 26.89
N ASP A 74 26.72 -9.66 26.58
CA ASP A 74 27.09 -10.43 25.39
C ASP A 74 25.96 -10.40 24.37
N MET A 75 26.24 -9.85 23.19
CA MET A 75 25.30 -9.70 22.07
C MET A 75 25.62 -10.61 20.88
N SER A 76 26.53 -11.58 21.06
CA SER A 76 27.07 -12.41 19.97
C SER A 76 26.03 -13.36 19.36
N GLY A 77 25.02 -13.78 20.12
CA GLY A 77 23.90 -14.62 19.68
C GLY A 77 22.56 -13.91 19.46
N ILE A 78 22.54 -12.58 19.46
CA ILE A 78 21.31 -11.77 19.32
C ILE A 78 21.09 -11.36 17.85
N LEU A 79 19.86 -11.51 17.34
CA LEU A 79 19.41 -11.08 16.00
C LEU A 79 19.36 -9.55 15.88
N ASP A 80 19.29 -9.04 14.66
CA ASP A 80 19.32 -7.61 14.35
C ASP A 80 18.18 -6.80 15.00
N ASP A 81 16.98 -7.37 15.08
CA ASP A 81 15.82 -6.79 15.79
C ASP A 81 15.75 -7.20 17.28
N GLY A 82 16.82 -7.84 17.78
CA GLY A 82 16.94 -8.36 19.14
C GLY A 82 17.60 -7.40 20.12
N TYR A 83 17.33 -7.62 21.40
CA TYR A 83 17.78 -6.76 22.50
C TYR A 83 17.78 -7.46 23.86
N MET A 84 18.40 -6.81 24.84
CA MET A 84 18.53 -7.26 26.21
C MET A 84 18.19 -6.13 27.19
N ILE A 85 17.41 -6.45 28.23
CA ILE A 85 17.10 -5.53 29.33
C ILE A 85 17.43 -6.25 30.65
N ARG A 86 18.38 -5.73 31.42
CA ARG A 86 18.86 -6.36 32.66
C ARG A 86 18.96 -5.37 33.82
N ARG A 87 18.50 -5.79 34.99
CA ARG A 87 18.71 -5.13 36.28
C ARG A 87 18.76 -6.20 37.38
N SER A 88 19.83 -6.24 38.17
CA SER A 88 20.03 -7.30 39.18
C SER A 88 19.16 -7.11 40.45
N GLY A 89 18.81 -5.86 40.77
CA GLY A 89 18.00 -5.48 41.92
C GLY A 89 17.55 -4.02 41.83
N ALA A 90 16.64 -3.61 42.71
CA ALA A 90 15.97 -2.30 42.65
C ALA A 90 16.91 -1.07 42.65
N SER A 91 18.13 -1.23 43.19
CA SER A 91 19.15 -0.19 43.33
C SER A 91 20.32 -0.35 42.36
N ASP A 92 20.26 -1.30 41.44
CA ASP A 92 21.31 -1.55 40.45
C ASP A 92 20.90 -0.93 39.11
N ASP A 93 21.88 -0.42 38.35
CA ASP A 93 21.64 0.22 37.05
C ASP A 93 20.90 -0.70 36.09
N THR A 94 20.01 -0.12 35.28
CA THR A 94 19.27 -0.84 34.25
C THR A 94 20.04 -0.79 32.94
N LEU A 95 20.51 -1.94 32.46
CA LEU A 95 21.21 -2.07 31.19
C LEU A 95 20.19 -2.40 30.08
N ILE A 96 20.11 -1.56 29.05
CA ILE A 96 19.26 -1.72 27.86
C ILE A 96 20.17 -1.75 26.63
N PHE A 97 20.32 -2.91 25.99
CA PHE A 97 21.25 -3.10 24.87
C PHE A 97 20.56 -3.74 23.67
N GLY A 98 20.55 -3.03 22.53
CA GLY A 98 20.06 -3.54 21.24
C GLY A 98 21.19 -4.08 20.36
N LYS A 99 20.88 -4.98 19.42
CA LYS A 99 21.90 -5.49 18.47
C LYS A 99 22.41 -4.39 17.54
N ASN A 100 21.48 -3.62 16.97
CA ASN A 100 21.70 -2.44 16.16
C ASN A 100 20.63 -1.37 16.54
N ASP A 101 20.56 -0.27 15.80
CA ASP A 101 19.64 0.84 16.05
C ASP A 101 18.16 0.41 16.17
N LEU A 102 17.67 -0.50 15.30
CA LEU A 102 16.32 -1.07 15.38
C LEU A 102 16.12 -1.84 16.70
N GLY A 103 17.10 -2.68 17.07
CA GLY A 103 17.08 -3.39 18.35
C GLY A 103 17.07 -2.44 19.55
N VAL A 104 17.80 -1.31 19.51
CA VAL A 104 17.84 -0.31 20.59
C VAL A 104 16.50 0.41 20.71
N ASP A 105 15.93 0.85 19.60
CA ASP A 105 14.62 1.52 19.52
C ASP A 105 13.51 0.62 20.11
N MET A 106 13.47 -0.65 19.70
CA MET A 106 12.56 -1.66 20.26
C MET A 106 12.79 -1.89 21.76
N ALA A 107 14.05 -1.93 22.21
CA ALA A 107 14.39 -2.16 23.62
C ALA A 107 13.91 -1.02 24.54
N VAL A 108 14.13 0.25 24.15
CA VAL A 108 13.71 1.39 24.98
C VAL A 108 12.18 1.52 25.04
N ARG A 109 11.48 1.25 23.93
CA ARG A 109 10.00 1.22 23.87
C ARG A 109 9.42 0.10 24.71
N TYR A 110 9.97 -1.11 24.58
CA TYR A 110 9.57 -2.26 25.40
C TYR A 110 9.82 -2.00 26.89
N TYR A 111 10.97 -1.41 27.24
CA TYR A 111 11.26 -1.04 28.62
C TYR A 111 10.24 -0.02 29.15
N ALA A 112 9.97 1.06 28.41
CA ALA A 112 9.01 2.08 28.80
C ALA A 112 7.62 1.49 29.07
N ASN A 113 7.09 0.71 28.13
CA ASN A 113 5.69 0.26 28.15
C ASN A 113 5.43 -0.98 29.02
N TYR A 114 6.37 -1.94 29.08
CA TYR A 114 6.08 -3.28 29.64
C TYR A 114 6.93 -3.69 30.83
N CYS A 115 8.09 -3.07 31.06
CA CYS A 115 8.98 -3.48 32.16
C CYS A 115 8.57 -2.85 33.50
N ASP A 116 8.66 -3.65 34.57
CA ASP A 116 8.64 -3.13 35.94
C ASP A 116 9.84 -2.21 36.17
N LYS A 117 9.58 -1.04 36.76
CA LYS A 117 10.60 -0.02 37.03
C LYS A 117 11.25 -0.16 38.41
N THR A 118 10.81 -1.14 39.22
CA THR A 118 11.21 -1.28 40.64
C THR A 118 11.87 -2.62 41.02
N GLY A 119 11.59 -3.73 40.33
CA GLY A 119 12.13 -5.06 40.61
C GLY A 119 13.30 -5.48 39.71
N PRO A 120 13.87 -6.68 39.90
CA PRO A 120 14.89 -7.23 39.01
C PRO A 120 14.32 -7.52 37.61
N LEU A 121 15.14 -7.35 36.57
CA LEU A 121 14.81 -7.61 35.17
C LEU A 121 15.87 -8.49 34.52
N ASN A 122 15.43 -9.46 33.72
CA ASN A 122 16.30 -10.19 32.80
C ASN A 122 15.48 -10.62 31.58
N ILE A 123 15.42 -9.74 30.60
CA ILE A 123 14.74 -9.95 29.32
C ILE A 123 15.81 -10.04 28.24
N VAL A 124 15.65 -11.02 27.36
CA VAL A 124 16.50 -11.25 26.19
C VAL A 124 15.54 -11.61 25.06
N GLU A 125 15.53 -10.81 24.00
CA GLU A 125 14.75 -11.06 22.80
C GLU A 125 15.64 -11.16 21.57
N GLY A 126 15.25 -12.03 20.64
CA GLY A 126 16.06 -12.36 19.47
C GLY A 126 17.33 -13.15 19.80
N GLU A 127 17.42 -13.88 20.92
CA GLU A 127 18.51 -14.84 21.16
C GLU A 127 18.30 -16.11 20.32
N GLY A 128 19.32 -16.47 19.54
CA GLY A 128 19.25 -17.61 18.62
C GLY A 128 18.43 -17.31 17.37
N TYR A 129 17.67 -18.29 16.90
CA TYR A 129 16.84 -18.18 15.71
C TYR A 129 15.35 -18.02 16.08
N ARG A 130 14.57 -17.38 15.21
CA ARG A 130 13.12 -17.15 15.43
C ARG A 130 12.33 -18.45 15.43
N VAL A 131 12.77 -19.43 14.64
CA VAL A 131 12.26 -20.81 14.63
C VAL A 131 13.34 -21.75 15.17
N GLY A 132 13.07 -22.44 16.27
CA GLY A 132 14.05 -23.28 16.95
C GLY A 132 14.38 -24.59 16.21
N SER A 133 13.43 -25.14 15.45
CA SER A 133 13.61 -26.33 14.59
C SER A 133 12.51 -26.43 13.55
N ILE A 134 12.80 -27.06 12.40
CA ILE A 134 11.84 -27.34 11.33
C ILE A 134 11.92 -28.83 10.99
N THR A 135 10.83 -29.56 11.18
CA THR A 135 10.68 -30.97 10.82
C THR A 135 9.71 -31.10 9.66
N ILE A 136 10.12 -31.77 8.59
CA ILE A 136 9.29 -32.05 7.41
C ILE A 136 9.20 -33.56 7.23
N ALA A 137 8.00 -34.11 7.07
CA ALA A 137 7.77 -35.54 6.88
C ALA A 137 8.41 -36.46 7.95
N GLY A 138 8.64 -35.93 9.16
CA GLY A 138 9.30 -36.63 10.27
C GLY A 138 10.84 -36.59 10.27
N ALA A 139 11.48 -35.88 9.33
CA ALA A 139 12.93 -35.65 9.29
C ALA A 139 13.26 -34.17 9.53
N ASP A 140 14.43 -33.91 10.13
CA ASP A 140 14.90 -32.54 10.42
C ASP A 140 15.39 -31.85 9.14
N LEU A 141 15.16 -30.53 9.03
CA LEU A 141 15.54 -29.75 7.85
C LEU A 141 17.04 -29.83 7.50
N SER A 142 17.93 -30.15 8.46
CA SER A 142 19.36 -30.34 8.18
C SER A 142 19.68 -31.56 7.30
N GLU A 143 18.73 -32.49 7.13
CA GLU A 143 18.83 -33.62 6.19
C GLU A 143 18.36 -33.26 4.77
N TYR A 144 17.75 -32.09 4.58
CA TYR A 144 17.12 -31.69 3.32
C TYR A 144 18.06 -30.98 2.34
N VAL A 145 17.74 -31.14 1.06
CA VAL A 145 18.22 -30.30 -0.05
C VAL A 145 17.04 -29.61 -0.75
N ILE A 146 17.31 -28.54 -1.48
CA ILE A 146 16.35 -27.91 -2.40
C ILE A 146 16.69 -28.39 -3.81
N VAL A 147 15.73 -29.00 -4.50
CA VAL A 147 15.91 -29.48 -5.87
C VAL A 147 15.39 -28.41 -6.84
N CYS A 148 16.31 -27.83 -7.61
CA CYS A 148 16.06 -26.87 -8.68
C CYS A 148 16.63 -27.45 -9.99
N PRO A 149 15.78 -27.88 -10.94
CA PRO A 149 16.21 -28.60 -12.14
C PRO A 149 17.27 -27.89 -12.99
N GLU A 150 18.05 -28.64 -13.77
CA GLU A 150 19.09 -28.07 -14.64
C GLU A 150 18.52 -27.09 -15.68
N ASP A 151 17.31 -27.37 -16.19
CA ASP A 151 16.54 -26.58 -17.15
C ASP A 151 15.59 -25.54 -16.51
N ALA A 152 15.72 -25.31 -15.19
CA ALA A 152 14.94 -24.30 -14.47
C ALA A 152 15.07 -22.89 -15.09
N ASP A 153 13.97 -22.13 -15.11
CA ASP A 153 13.97 -20.74 -15.53
C ASP A 153 14.45 -19.77 -14.43
N GLU A 154 14.43 -18.48 -14.74
CA GLU A 154 14.79 -17.40 -13.81
C GLU A 154 13.90 -17.38 -12.55
N CYS A 155 12.59 -17.62 -12.68
CA CYS A 155 11.64 -17.65 -11.57
C CYS A 155 11.89 -18.86 -10.64
N GLN A 156 12.13 -20.05 -11.18
CA GLN A 156 12.45 -21.26 -10.40
C GLN A 156 13.80 -21.13 -9.67
N ARG A 157 14.81 -20.52 -10.29
CA ARG A 157 16.12 -20.29 -9.64
C ARG A 157 16.01 -19.27 -8.52
N PHE A 158 15.36 -18.14 -8.78
CA PHE A 158 15.06 -17.14 -7.75
C PHE A 158 14.27 -17.73 -6.58
N ALA A 159 13.24 -18.53 -6.86
CA ALA A 159 12.46 -19.23 -5.84
C ALA A 159 13.31 -20.19 -4.98
N ALA A 160 14.26 -20.90 -5.57
CA ALA A 160 15.17 -21.79 -4.83
C ALA A 160 16.12 -21.01 -3.89
N ASP A 161 16.67 -19.89 -4.36
CA ASP A 161 17.53 -19.02 -3.56
C ASP A 161 16.77 -18.32 -2.42
N GLU A 162 15.57 -17.80 -2.68
CA GLU A 162 14.70 -17.22 -1.66
C GLU A 162 14.26 -18.25 -0.60
N LEU A 163 13.84 -19.44 -1.02
CA LEU A 163 13.50 -20.53 -0.10
C LEU A 163 14.69 -20.90 0.79
N ARG A 164 15.88 -21.06 0.19
CA ARG A 164 17.12 -21.36 0.93
C ARG A 164 17.46 -20.26 1.92
N ARG A 165 17.33 -19.00 1.52
CA ARG A 165 17.63 -17.83 2.35
C ARG A 165 16.69 -17.76 3.54
N PHE A 166 15.38 -17.70 3.30
CA PHE A 166 14.39 -17.57 4.38
C PHE A 166 14.36 -18.78 5.33
N LEU A 167 14.59 -20.00 4.86
CA LEU A 167 14.72 -21.15 5.79
C LEU A 167 15.92 -21.01 6.73
N GLY A 168 17.06 -20.53 6.22
CA GLY A 168 18.25 -20.31 7.03
C GLY A 168 18.17 -19.08 7.93
N ASP A 169 17.50 -18.02 7.49
CA ASP A 169 17.23 -16.85 8.31
C ASP A 169 16.23 -17.20 9.45
N ALA A 170 15.28 -18.11 9.19
CA ALA A 170 14.32 -18.60 10.16
C ALA A 170 14.92 -19.48 11.27
N CYS A 171 15.80 -20.44 10.92
CA CYS A 171 16.26 -21.50 11.83
C CYS A 171 17.76 -21.84 11.78
N GLY A 172 18.57 -21.12 10.99
CA GLY A 172 20.01 -21.33 10.84
C GLY A 172 20.44 -22.43 9.87
N ILE A 173 19.48 -23.19 9.34
CA ILE A 173 19.74 -24.28 8.40
C ILE A 173 19.54 -23.75 6.97
N TYR A 174 20.62 -23.75 6.18
CA TYR A 174 20.58 -23.37 4.76
C TYR A 174 20.74 -24.62 3.88
N PRO A 175 19.64 -25.29 3.46
CA PRO A 175 19.70 -26.43 2.55
C PRO A 175 20.53 -26.15 1.30
N LYS A 176 21.20 -27.17 0.76
CA LYS A 176 21.93 -27.03 -0.51
C LYS A 176 20.95 -27.04 -1.66
N ILE A 177 21.12 -26.14 -2.62
CA ILE A 177 20.43 -26.22 -3.91
C ILE A 177 21.19 -27.22 -4.80
N VAL A 178 20.48 -28.19 -5.35
CA VAL A 178 20.99 -29.26 -6.22
C VAL A 178 20.03 -29.48 -7.40
N THR A 179 20.49 -30.17 -8.45
CA THR A 179 19.66 -30.46 -9.64
C THR A 179 18.78 -31.71 -9.50
N GLU A 180 19.16 -32.64 -8.64
CA GLU A 180 18.47 -33.92 -8.39
C GLU A 180 18.78 -34.44 -6.97
N SER A 181 17.92 -35.29 -6.42
CA SER A 181 18.11 -35.94 -5.11
C SER A 181 17.28 -37.22 -4.99
N ASP A 182 17.89 -38.29 -4.46
CA ASP A 182 17.19 -39.51 -4.01
C ASP A 182 16.86 -39.47 -2.50
N GLY A 183 17.23 -38.39 -1.80
CA GLY A 183 17.06 -38.19 -0.36
C GLY A 183 15.93 -37.22 -0.01
N TYR A 184 15.93 -36.72 1.23
CA TYR A 184 14.97 -35.71 1.67
C TYR A 184 15.12 -34.41 0.87
N ALA A 185 14.02 -33.93 0.28
CA ALA A 185 14.06 -32.80 -0.64
C ALA A 185 12.83 -31.87 -0.56
N ILE A 186 13.05 -30.58 -0.79
CA ILE A 186 12.02 -29.65 -1.23
C ILE A 186 12.22 -29.42 -2.74
N THR A 187 11.31 -29.91 -3.56
CA THR A 187 11.47 -29.99 -5.01
C THR A 187 10.63 -28.94 -5.72
N LEU A 188 11.25 -28.12 -6.57
CA LEU A 188 10.54 -27.15 -7.41
C LEU A 188 10.28 -27.74 -8.80
N VAL A 189 9.01 -27.85 -9.17
CA VAL A 189 8.56 -28.39 -10.47
C VAL A 189 7.75 -27.33 -11.20
N ARG A 190 7.98 -27.14 -12.49
CA ARG A 190 7.22 -26.18 -13.33
C ARG A 190 6.36 -26.94 -14.34
N ASP A 191 5.07 -26.64 -14.35
CA ASP A 191 4.16 -27.01 -15.42
C ASP A 191 4.43 -26.10 -16.63
N VAL A 192 5.40 -26.50 -17.46
CA VAL A 192 5.76 -25.78 -18.70
C VAL A 192 4.58 -25.71 -19.68
N THR A 193 3.63 -26.64 -19.60
CA THR A 193 2.45 -26.64 -20.48
C THR A 193 1.40 -25.63 -20.03
N GLY A 194 1.28 -25.41 -18.72
CA GLY A 194 0.17 -24.67 -18.10
C GLY A 194 -1.17 -25.41 -18.14
N GLU A 195 -1.22 -26.68 -18.56
CA GLU A 195 -2.46 -27.46 -18.66
C GLU A 195 -3.08 -27.78 -17.29
N THR A 196 -2.28 -27.80 -16.21
CA THR A 196 -2.76 -28.12 -14.85
C THR A 196 -2.81 -26.89 -13.95
N TYR A 197 -1.81 -26.02 -14.01
CA TYR A 197 -1.67 -24.87 -13.10
C TYR A 197 -1.64 -23.50 -13.81
N GLY A 198 -2.01 -23.46 -15.09
CA GLY A 198 -2.03 -22.23 -15.88
C GLY A 198 -0.66 -21.52 -15.87
N ASP A 199 -0.70 -20.19 -15.78
CA ASP A 199 0.50 -19.35 -15.81
C ASP A 199 1.12 -19.08 -14.42
N GLU A 200 0.31 -19.10 -13.36
CA GLU A 200 0.69 -18.60 -12.02
C GLU A 200 0.19 -19.42 -10.83
N ALA A 201 -0.76 -20.34 -11.00
CA ALA A 201 -1.24 -21.15 -9.88
C ALA A 201 -0.14 -22.11 -9.42
N PHE A 202 -0.29 -22.69 -8.23
CA PHE A 202 0.63 -23.69 -7.73
C PHE A 202 -0.02 -24.67 -6.76
N ASN A 203 0.64 -25.81 -6.55
CA ASN A 203 0.32 -26.79 -5.53
C ASN A 203 1.57 -27.07 -4.66
N ILE A 204 1.40 -27.02 -3.35
CA ILE A 204 2.38 -27.43 -2.35
C ILE A 204 1.91 -28.78 -1.81
N LYS A 205 2.74 -29.82 -1.96
CA LYS A 205 2.39 -31.18 -1.55
C LYS A 205 3.49 -31.85 -0.77
N SER A 206 3.17 -32.39 0.40
CA SER A 206 4.12 -33.20 1.18
C SER A 206 3.97 -34.70 0.92
N HIS A 207 5.04 -35.45 1.16
CA HIS A 207 5.16 -36.89 0.98
C HIS A 207 6.26 -37.44 1.91
N GLU A 208 6.42 -38.77 1.99
CA GLU A 208 7.35 -39.43 2.93
C GLU A 208 8.82 -38.96 2.86
N MET A 209 9.23 -38.39 1.72
CA MET A 209 10.59 -37.90 1.45
C MET A 209 10.68 -36.36 1.29
N GLY A 210 9.63 -35.62 1.67
CA GLY A 210 9.69 -34.16 1.69
C GLY A 210 8.49 -33.45 1.08
N ILE A 211 8.77 -32.42 0.28
CA ILE A 211 7.78 -31.53 -0.32
C ILE A 211 8.06 -31.34 -1.81
N THR A 212 7.00 -31.28 -2.60
CA THR A 212 7.03 -30.79 -3.99
C THR A 212 6.20 -29.52 -4.07
N ILE A 213 6.78 -28.44 -4.61
CA ILE A 213 6.08 -27.22 -4.99
C ILE A 213 5.99 -27.23 -6.52
N ILE A 214 4.79 -27.45 -7.05
CA ILE A 214 4.50 -27.46 -8.49
C ILE A 214 3.88 -26.11 -8.86
N GLY A 215 4.55 -25.32 -9.69
CA GLY A 215 4.03 -24.04 -10.16
C GLY A 215 3.63 -24.07 -11.64
N GLY A 216 2.70 -23.19 -12.02
CA GLY A 216 2.34 -22.88 -13.40
C GLY A 216 3.50 -22.29 -14.22
N ARG A 217 3.21 -22.03 -15.50
CA ARG A 217 4.19 -21.80 -16.58
C ARG A 217 5.23 -20.72 -16.31
N TYR A 218 4.86 -19.63 -15.62
CA TYR A 218 5.75 -18.49 -15.37
C TYR A 218 6.13 -18.36 -13.89
N ARG A 219 5.20 -17.86 -13.07
CA ARG A 219 5.53 -17.32 -11.72
C ARG A 219 5.10 -18.24 -10.57
N GLY A 220 4.41 -19.34 -10.87
CA GLY A 220 3.81 -20.22 -9.86
C GLY A 220 4.80 -20.81 -8.86
N CYS A 221 6.01 -21.20 -9.28
CA CYS A 221 7.02 -21.74 -8.35
C CYS A 221 7.48 -20.71 -7.32
N MET A 222 7.62 -19.45 -7.75
CA MET A 222 8.02 -18.34 -6.89
C MET A 222 6.92 -17.98 -5.90
N TYR A 223 5.67 -17.87 -6.36
CA TYR A 223 4.53 -17.62 -5.47
C TYR A 223 4.27 -18.80 -4.51
N GLY A 224 4.49 -20.03 -4.97
CA GLY A 224 4.40 -21.24 -4.15
C GLY A 224 5.46 -21.30 -3.05
N VAL A 225 6.68 -20.82 -3.31
CA VAL A 225 7.71 -20.64 -2.26
C VAL A 225 7.28 -19.58 -1.25
N TYR A 226 6.79 -18.42 -1.67
CA TYR A 226 6.33 -17.38 -0.73
C TYR A 226 5.13 -17.86 0.10
N SER A 227 4.14 -18.55 -0.49
CA SER A 227 3.06 -19.17 0.27
C SER A 227 3.54 -20.31 1.17
N PHE A 228 4.53 -21.10 0.77
CA PHE A 228 5.12 -22.10 1.66
C PHE A 228 5.71 -21.46 2.93
N LEU A 229 6.43 -20.35 2.75
CA LEU A 229 7.01 -19.56 3.84
C LEU A 229 5.90 -18.93 4.72
N GLU A 230 4.84 -18.37 4.13
CA GLU A 230 3.74 -17.77 4.90
C GLU A 230 2.88 -18.80 5.65
N GLN A 231 2.49 -19.89 5.01
CA GLN A 231 1.53 -20.86 5.54
C GLN A 231 2.15 -21.87 6.50
N TYR A 232 3.41 -22.27 6.29
CA TYR A 232 4.04 -23.35 7.05
C TYR A 232 5.28 -22.94 7.85
N ILE A 233 5.98 -21.87 7.48
CA ILE A 233 7.19 -21.40 8.20
C ILE A 233 6.88 -20.21 9.14
N GLY A 234 5.73 -19.54 8.96
CA GLY A 234 5.31 -18.42 9.80
C GLY A 234 5.90 -17.07 9.38
N TYR A 235 6.28 -16.92 8.11
CA TYR A 235 6.59 -15.60 7.55
C TYR A 235 5.32 -14.78 7.25
N ARG A 236 5.48 -13.46 7.17
CA ARG A 236 4.54 -12.53 6.53
C ARG A 236 5.32 -11.53 5.69
N PHE A 237 4.81 -11.26 4.50
CA PHE A 237 5.36 -10.26 3.60
C PHE A 237 4.40 -9.10 3.47
N TYR A 238 4.87 -7.87 3.68
CA TYR A 238 4.05 -6.66 3.68
C TYR A 238 4.89 -5.43 3.30
N TYR A 239 4.24 -4.32 2.93
CA TYR A 239 4.95 -3.05 2.80
C TYR A 239 4.94 -2.31 4.13
N ALA A 240 6.11 -2.05 4.71
CA ALA A 240 6.23 -1.16 5.86
C ALA A 240 6.29 0.32 5.46
N ASP A 241 6.68 0.63 4.21
CA ASP A 241 6.77 2.00 3.71
C ASP A 241 6.77 2.01 2.17
N ILE A 242 5.78 2.68 1.57
CA ILE A 242 5.63 2.86 0.11
C ILE A 242 6.36 4.11 -0.43
N ALA A 243 6.85 5.00 0.44
CA ALA A 243 7.60 6.19 0.07
C ALA A 243 9.08 5.89 -0.27
N LYS A 244 9.63 4.77 0.22
CA LYS A 244 11.01 4.32 -0.03
C LYS A 244 11.17 3.67 -1.42
N LYS A 245 10.82 4.42 -2.47
CA LYS A 245 10.75 3.97 -3.88
C LYS A 245 12.10 3.68 -4.57
N SER A 246 13.22 3.59 -3.85
CA SER A 246 14.56 3.56 -4.46
C SER A 246 15.06 2.17 -4.88
N ASP A 247 14.56 1.08 -4.28
CA ASP A 247 15.00 -0.29 -4.61
C ASP A 247 13.80 -1.26 -4.71
N VAL A 248 13.65 -1.90 -5.88
CA VAL A 248 12.43 -2.60 -6.32
C VAL A 248 12.39 -4.06 -5.82
N GLU A 249 12.56 -4.22 -4.50
CA GLU A 249 12.50 -5.49 -3.74
C GLU A 249 11.77 -5.27 -2.40
N ALA A 250 10.88 -4.27 -2.36
CA ALA A 250 10.47 -3.49 -1.19
C ALA A 250 9.52 -4.16 -0.16
N ALA A 251 9.34 -5.49 -0.17
CA ALA A 251 8.50 -6.14 0.86
C ALA A 251 9.30 -6.44 2.13
N THR A 252 8.84 -5.91 3.26
CA THR A 252 9.31 -6.28 4.59
C THR A 252 8.90 -7.72 4.89
N ALA A 253 9.85 -8.52 5.38
CA ALA A 253 9.60 -9.87 5.86
C ALA A 253 9.57 -9.87 7.40
N TYR A 254 8.46 -10.32 7.97
CA TYR A 254 8.32 -10.61 9.40
C TYR A 254 8.26 -12.13 9.60
N ILE A 255 8.79 -12.65 10.71
CA ILE A 255 8.65 -14.07 11.08
C ILE A 255 8.18 -14.21 12.53
N TYR A 256 7.12 -14.99 12.72
CA TYR A 256 6.62 -15.34 14.04
C TYR A 256 7.56 -16.30 14.77
N LYS A 257 7.70 -16.13 16.09
CA LYS A 257 8.54 -16.96 16.95
C LYS A 257 7.89 -18.34 17.15
N ALA A 258 8.65 -19.42 16.97
CA ALA A 258 8.20 -20.79 17.22
C ALA A 258 9.34 -21.67 17.76
N ASP A 259 9.10 -22.46 18.81
CA ASP A 259 10.11 -23.39 19.34
C ASP A 259 10.40 -24.54 18.33
N SER A 260 9.36 -24.99 17.62
CA SER A 260 9.44 -26.03 16.59
C SER A 260 8.29 -25.90 15.60
N ILE A 261 8.58 -26.10 14.31
CA ILE A 261 7.61 -26.23 13.23
C ILE A 261 7.62 -27.67 12.74
N VAL A 262 6.43 -28.25 12.54
CA VAL A 262 6.25 -29.63 12.04
C VAL A 262 5.31 -29.59 10.84
N ILE A 263 5.77 -30.13 9.71
CA ILE A 263 5.04 -30.22 8.46
C ILE A 263 4.81 -31.70 8.14
N ASP A 264 3.56 -32.15 8.36
CA ASP A 264 3.14 -33.54 8.17
C ASP A 264 3.08 -33.96 6.68
N THR A 265 2.97 -35.26 6.42
CA THR A 265 2.94 -35.86 5.07
C THR A 265 1.55 -35.82 4.39
N ASN A 266 0.67 -34.93 4.81
CA ASN A 266 -0.71 -34.80 4.33
C ASN A 266 -1.04 -33.40 3.79
N VAL A 267 -0.02 -32.56 3.57
CA VAL A 267 -0.19 -31.26 2.91
C VAL A 267 -0.50 -31.49 1.44
N ASP A 268 -1.59 -30.91 0.97
CA ASP A 268 -1.98 -30.83 -0.43
C ASP A 268 -2.75 -29.51 -0.59
N HIS A 269 -2.01 -28.43 -0.85
CA HIS A 269 -2.49 -27.05 -0.79
C HIS A 269 -2.28 -26.37 -2.13
N THR A 270 -3.38 -25.99 -2.78
CA THR A 270 -3.37 -25.33 -4.08
C THR A 270 -3.85 -23.89 -3.93
N GLU A 271 -3.16 -22.96 -4.57
CA GLU A 271 -3.63 -21.58 -4.73
C GLU A 271 -3.59 -21.19 -6.20
N GLU A 272 -4.60 -20.44 -6.62
CA GLU A 272 -4.70 -19.80 -7.92
C GLU A 272 -5.12 -18.33 -7.73
N PRO A 273 -4.65 -17.40 -8.57
CA PRO A 273 -5.02 -16.00 -8.46
C PRO A 273 -6.50 -15.79 -8.81
N SER A 274 -7.23 -15.09 -7.95
CA SER A 274 -8.62 -14.65 -8.23
C SER A 274 -8.71 -13.61 -9.35
N ILE A 275 -7.63 -12.86 -9.60
CA ILE A 275 -7.47 -11.89 -10.69
C ILE A 275 -6.13 -12.15 -11.38
N HIS A 276 -6.13 -12.40 -12.69
CA HIS A 276 -4.93 -12.79 -13.44
C HIS A 276 -3.90 -11.66 -13.54
N ALA A 277 -4.31 -10.45 -13.93
CA ALA A 277 -3.42 -9.28 -14.01
C ALA A 277 -3.63 -8.33 -12.81
N ARG A 278 -2.59 -8.16 -11.99
CA ARG A 278 -2.63 -7.46 -10.70
C ARG A 278 -1.68 -6.28 -10.75
N ASP A 279 -2.14 -5.22 -11.41
CA ASP A 279 -1.39 -3.99 -11.63
C ASP A 279 -1.72 -2.92 -10.58
N THR A 280 -0.76 -2.05 -10.30
CA THR A 280 -0.84 -1.06 -9.21
C THR A 280 -0.27 0.27 -9.67
N HIS A 281 -0.94 1.38 -9.35
CA HIS A 281 -0.34 2.69 -9.54
C HIS A 281 0.93 2.83 -8.68
N GLY A 282 1.94 3.56 -9.16
CA GLY A 282 3.10 3.97 -8.36
C GLY A 282 4.46 3.42 -8.81
N GLY A 283 4.50 2.38 -9.65
CA GLY A 283 5.65 1.95 -10.49
C GLY A 283 6.94 1.46 -9.81
N GLY A 284 7.14 1.72 -8.52
CA GLY A 284 8.35 1.34 -7.76
C GLY A 284 8.11 0.32 -6.63
N THR A 285 6.86 0.15 -6.19
CA THR A 285 6.46 -0.70 -5.06
C THR A 285 5.81 -2.00 -5.56
N SER A 286 6.62 -2.84 -6.21
CA SER A 286 6.18 -4.17 -6.66
C SER A 286 7.13 -5.23 -6.12
N SER A 287 6.56 -6.26 -5.47
CA SER A 287 7.32 -7.36 -4.88
C SER A 287 6.69 -8.71 -5.26
N PRO A 288 7.51 -9.71 -5.66
CA PRO A 288 7.03 -11.06 -5.93
C PRO A 288 6.50 -11.75 -4.66
N ALA A 289 6.98 -11.35 -3.48
CA ALA A 289 6.51 -11.86 -2.19
C ALA A 289 5.04 -11.50 -1.91
N LEU A 290 4.56 -10.41 -2.51
CA LEU A 290 3.16 -9.97 -2.51
C LEU A 290 2.44 -10.29 -3.82
N LYS A 291 2.99 -11.23 -4.61
CA LYS A 291 2.39 -11.84 -5.80
C LYS A 291 1.95 -10.84 -6.89
N HIS A 292 2.65 -9.71 -7.00
CA HIS A 292 2.48 -8.74 -8.08
C HIS A 292 2.93 -9.32 -9.42
N ASN A 293 2.29 -8.88 -10.50
CA ASN A 293 2.72 -9.18 -11.88
C ASN A 293 2.50 -8.01 -12.87
N GLY A 294 2.11 -6.82 -12.38
CA GLY A 294 1.96 -5.60 -13.18
C GLY A 294 3.27 -4.92 -13.58
N TRP A 295 3.24 -3.59 -13.70
CA TRP A 295 4.38 -2.81 -14.19
C TRP A 295 5.65 -3.06 -13.35
N ASN A 296 6.81 -3.09 -14.01
CA ASN A 296 8.14 -3.32 -13.41
C ASN A 296 8.42 -4.76 -12.89
N MET A 297 7.51 -5.73 -13.06
CA MET A 297 7.74 -7.15 -12.73
C MET A 297 8.38 -7.99 -13.87
N SER A 298 8.82 -7.36 -14.96
CA SER A 298 9.41 -8.07 -16.12
C SER A 298 10.65 -8.89 -15.78
N LYS A 299 11.45 -8.49 -14.77
CA LYS A 299 12.61 -9.27 -14.26
C LYS A 299 12.24 -10.58 -13.56
N TYR A 300 10.97 -10.77 -13.21
CA TYR A 300 10.45 -11.98 -12.57
C TYR A 300 9.48 -12.68 -13.51
N GLY A 301 9.89 -12.87 -14.77
CA GLY A 301 9.12 -13.58 -15.77
C GLY A 301 7.78 -12.95 -16.09
N GLY A 302 7.67 -11.61 -16.15
CA GLY A 302 6.44 -10.83 -16.42
C GLY A 302 5.80 -11.00 -17.81
N TYR A 303 6.06 -12.13 -18.46
CA TYR A 303 5.52 -12.53 -19.76
C TYR A 303 4.02 -12.85 -19.67
N GLY A 304 3.31 -12.68 -20.80
CA GLY A 304 1.89 -13.03 -20.97
C GLY A 304 0.87 -12.18 -20.21
N VAL A 305 1.29 -11.28 -19.31
CA VAL A 305 0.36 -10.42 -18.56
C VAL A 305 -0.14 -9.29 -19.45
N ILE A 306 -1.46 -9.22 -19.61
CA ILE A 306 -2.14 -8.24 -20.45
C ILE A 306 -2.33 -6.96 -19.65
N ALA A 307 -2.04 -5.81 -20.24
CA ALA A 307 -2.08 -4.52 -19.58
C ALA A 307 -3.40 -3.77 -19.83
N LYS A 308 -3.72 -2.83 -18.93
CA LYS A 308 -4.79 -1.85 -19.13
C LYS A 308 -4.56 -0.96 -20.35
N ALA A 309 -5.64 -0.57 -21.02
CA ALA A 309 -5.64 0.51 -22.00
C ALA A 309 -5.59 1.89 -21.31
N CYS A 310 -4.87 2.84 -21.90
CA CYS A 310 -4.64 4.21 -21.42
C CYS A 310 -4.39 5.18 -22.59
N HIS A 311 -5.42 5.40 -23.41
CA HIS A 311 -5.41 6.36 -24.54
C HIS A 311 -4.35 6.08 -25.62
N GLY A 312 -4.02 4.81 -25.86
CA GLY A 312 -2.93 4.38 -26.72
C GLY A 312 -3.05 4.82 -28.19
N TYR A 313 -4.24 5.13 -28.70
CA TYR A 313 -4.38 5.72 -30.04
C TYR A 313 -3.49 6.97 -30.17
N ALA A 314 -3.56 7.89 -29.20
CA ALA A 314 -2.79 9.12 -29.18
C ALA A 314 -1.35 8.88 -28.68
N ASN A 315 -1.22 8.10 -27.61
CA ASN A 315 0.03 7.97 -26.86
C ASN A 315 1.05 7.04 -27.52
N GLN A 316 0.61 6.11 -28.37
CA GLN A 316 1.46 5.07 -28.98
C GLN A 316 1.44 5.11 -30.51
N TRP A 317 0.27 5.29 -31.14
CA TRP A 317 0.12 4.99 -32.57
C TRP A 317 0.06 6.19 -33.50
N ILE A 318 -0.81 7.17 -33.24
CA ILE A 318 -0.99 8.37 -34.08
C ILE A 318 -1.07 9.61 -33.17
N PRO A 319 0.09 10.19 -32.80
CA PRO A 319 0.15 11.36 -31.94
C PRO A 319 -0.54 12.59 -32.54
N ASP A 320 -1.04 13.45 -31.65
CA ASP A 320 -1.78 14.66 -32.01
C ASP A 320 -1.05 15.59 -32.99
N TRP A 321 0.27 15.74 -32.85
CA TRP A 321 1.05 16.59 -33.76
C TRP A 321 1.05 16.04 -35.19
N GLU A 322 1.02 14.71 -35.35
CA GLU A 322 1.04 14.06 -36.65
C GLU A 322 -0.36 14.07 -37.29
N ILE A 323 -1.42 13.84 -36.51
CA ILE A 323 -2.79 13.90 -37.03
C ILE A 323 -3.10 15.31 -37.61
N GLN A 324 -2.49 16.35 -37.04
CA GLN A 324 -2.53 17.72 -37.52
C GLN A 324 -1.71 17.93 -38.81
N GLU A 325 -0.50 17.36 -38.92
CA GLU A 325 0.30 17.39 -40.17
C GLU A 325 -0.40 16.65 -41.33
N LEU A 326 -1.16 15.60 -41.02
CA LEU A 326 -2.02 14.87 -41.97
C LEU A 326 -3.29 15.66 -42.36
N GLY A 327 -3.53 16.83 -41.76
CA GLY A 327 -4.62 17.75 -42.11
C GLY A 327 -5.92 17.56 -41.33
N TYR A 328 -5.93 16.75 -40.28
CA TYR A 328 -7.10 16.51 -39.45
C TYR A 328 -7.19 17.49 -38.28
N ASN A 329 -8.40 18.02 -38.04
CA ASN A 329 -8.72 18.93 -36.93
C ASN A 329 -9.37 18.13 -35.77
N VAL A 330 -8.63 17.18 -35.22
CA VAL A 330 -9.07 16.24 -34.14
C VAL A 330 -7.93 16.04 -33.13
N GLY A 331 -8.20 15.32 -32.03
CA GLY A 331 -7.28 15.11 -30.92
C GLY A 331 -7.51 16.09 -29.76
N TYR A 332 -6.63 16.06 -28.76
CA TYR A 332 -6.67 16.92 -27.56
C TYR A 332 -6.71 18.41 -27.93
N ASN A 333 -5.93 18.83 -28.94
CA ASN A 333 -5.92 20.22 -29.42
C ASN A 333 -7.29 20.73 -29.93
N TYR A 334 -8.20 19.82 -30.29
CA TYR A 334 -9.52 20.15 -30.83
C TYR A 334 -10.68 19.66 -29.95
N GLY A 335 -10.41 18.95 -28.86
CA GLY A 335 -11.43 18.42 -27.95
C GLY A 335 -12.39 17.43 -28.61
N ILE A 336 -11.94 16.68 -29.63
CA ILE A 336 -12.74 15.67 -30.34
C ILE A 336 -11.92 14.44 -30.72
N ASN A 337 -12.46 13.25 -30.46
CA ASN A 337 -11.83 11.99 -30.85
C ASN A 337 -11.70 11.85 -32.39
N PRO A 338 -10.67 11.13 -32.86
CA PRO A 338 -10.54 10.73 -34.26
C PRO A 338 -11.78 10.02 -34.83
N CYS A 339 -11.88 10.00 -36.17
CA CYS A 339 -13.00 9.37 -36.85
C CYS A 339 -12.79 7.85 -36.99
N TYR A 340 -13.54 7.06 -36.21
CA TYR A 340 -13.52 5.58 -36.23
C TYR A 340 -13.96 4.94 -37.56
N THR A 341 -14.42 5.72 -38.54
CA THR A 341 -14.79 5.26 -39.88
C THR A 341 -14.02 5.96 -40.99
N ASP A 342 -12.91 6.64 -40.68
CA ASP A 342 -11.99 7.18 -41.68
C ASP A 342 -11.05 6.07 -42.17
N GLU A 343 -11.18 5.68 -43.45
CA GLU A 343 -10.42 4.58 -44.02
C GLU A 343 -8.90 4.81 -43.98
N PHE A 344 -8.44 6.07 -44.07
CA PHE A 344 -7.01 6.39 -44.06
C PHE A 344 -6.44 6.29 -42.64
N LEU A 345 -7.09 6.91 -41.64
CA LEU A 345 -6.64 6.84 -40.25
C LEU A 345 -6.69 5.40 -39.71
N ASN A 346 -7.77 4.66 -40.00
CA ASN A 346 -7.87 3.26 -39.59
C ASN A 346 -6.79 2.39 -40.26
N SER A 347 -6.51 2.59 -41.55
CA SER A 347 -5.45 1.86 -42.26
C SER A 347 -4.07 2.19 -41.70
N LEU A 348 -3.80 3.46 -41.39
CA LEU A 348 -2.54 3.92 -40.83
C LEU A 348 -2.29 3.34 -39.42
N LEU A 349 -3.32 3.28 -38.58
CA LEU A 349 -3.27 2.63 -37.27
C LEU A 349 -2.92 1.15 -37.41
N ILE A 350 -3.68 0.43 -38.25
CA ILE A 350 -3.50 -1.01 -38.47
C ILE A 350 -2.10 -1.31 -39.04
N GLU A 351 -1.63 -0.51 -40.01
CA GLU A 351 -0.28 -0.65 -40.58
C GLU A 351 0.81 -0.51 -39.49
N ARG A 352 0.70 0.48 -38.60
CA ARG A 352 1.66 0.70 -37.51
C ARG A 352 1.67 -0.42 -36.50
N VAL A 353 0.49 -0.86 -36.06
CA VAL A 353 0.31 -1.99 -35.13
C VAL A 353 0.91 -3.27 -35.70
N VAL A 354 0.61 -3.59 -36.97
CA VAL A 354 1.11 -4.79 -37.65
C VAL A 354 2.63 -4.70 -37.88
N ASN A 355 3.16 -3.53 -38.24
CA ASN A 355 4.61 -3.35 -38.41
C ASN A 355 5.35 -3.45 -37.07
N TYR A 356 4.81 -2.89 -35.98
CA TYR A 356 5.35 -3.05 -34.63
C TYR A 356 5.44 -4.54 -34.24
N CYS A 357 4.39 -5.33 -34.48
CA CYS A 357 4.42 -6.76 -34.16
C CYS A 357 5.45 -7.53 -35.02
N LYS A 358 5.64 -7.16 -36.30
CA LYS A 358 6.70 -7.73 -37.16
C LYS A 358 8.11 -7.38 -36.68
N GLU A 359 8.33 -6.15 -36.22
CA GLU A 359 9.61 -5.73 -35.65
C GLU A 359 9.93 -6.48 -34.34
N HIS A 360 8.89 -6.89 -33.60
CA HIS A 360 9.00 -7.61 -32.32
C HIS A 360 8.70 -9.12 -32.41
N GLU A 361 8.59 -9.69 -33.62
CA GLU A 361 8.14 -11.08 -33.88
C GLU A 361 8.94 -12.13 -33.06
N ASN A 362 10.25 -11.95 -32.92
CA ASN A 362 11.09 -12.86 -32.15
C ASN A 362 10.83 -12.79 -30.63
N ALA A 363 10.43 -11.62 -30.12
CA ALA A 363 10.11 -11.44 -28.70
C ALA A 363 8.72 -12.03 -28.40
N ILE A 364 7.74 -11.79 -29.27
CA ILE A 364 6.39 -12.36 -29.21
C ILE A 364 6.47 -13.90 -29.18
N LYS A 365 7.20 -14.51 -30.12
CA LYS A 365 7.43 -15.97 -30.18
C LYS A 365 8.22 -16.54 -28.99
N ALA A 366 8.91 -15.69 -28.22
CA ALA A 366 9.56 -16.07 -26.97
C ALA A 366 8.65 -15.90 -25.74
N GLY A 367 7.38 -15.51 -25.93
CA GLY A 367 6.39 -15.30 -24.86
C GLY A 367 6.25 -13.84 -24.39
N ASN A 368 7.08 -12.92 -24.89
CA ASN A 368 6.96 -11.49 -24.57
C ASN A 368 5.90 -10.83 -25.47
N ILE A 369 4.64 -11.18 -25.22
CA ILE A 369 3.45 -10.73 -25.96
C ILE A 369 3.08 -9.31 -25.49
N PRO A 370 3.09 -8.29 -26.37
CA PRO A 370 2.68 -6.93 -26.01
C PRO A 370 1.15 -6.81 -25.97
N THR A 371 0.62 -5.88 -25.17
CA THR A 371 -0.77 -5.43 -25.31
C THR A 371 -0.85 -4.23 -26.23
N ILE A 372 -1.66 -4.31 -27.28
CA ILE A 372 -1.85 -3.27 -28.28
C ILE A 372 -3.02 -2.37 -27.85
N ASP A 373 -2.71 -1.27 -27.18
CA ASP A 373 -3.72 -0.30 -26.73
C ASP A 373 -4.13 0.65 -27.87
N VAL A 374 -5.36 0.54 -28.35
CA VAL A 374 -5.95 1.44 -29.37
C VAL A 374 -7.08 2.31 -28.80
N ALA A 375 -7.11 2.51 -27.49
CA ALA A 375 -8.15 3.27 -26.84
C ALA A 375 -8.17 4.75 -27.25
N GLN A 376 -9.39 5.29 -27.24
CA GLN A 376 -9.73 6.69 -27.49
C GLN A 376 -8.92 7.69 -26.63
N HIS A 377 -8.81 8.92 -27.11
CA HIS A 377 -8.30 10.05 -26.32
C HIS A 377 -9.14 10.28 -25.06
N ASP A 378 -8.59 10.96 -24.06
CA ASP A 378 -9.32 11.40 -22.87
C ASP A 378 -10.24 12.60 -23.19
N ILE A 379 -11.29 12.33 -23.96
CA ILE A 379 -12.14 13.32 -24.63
C ILE A 379 -13.57 12.77 -24.73
N GLY A 380 -14.57 13.54 -24.29
CA GLY A 380 -15.98 13.16 -24.35
C GLY A 380 -16.70 13.39 -25.68
N SER A 381 -16.08 14.10 -26.63
CA SER A 381 -16.66 14.39 -27.95
C SER A 381 -16.25 13.35 -28.99
N PHE A 382 -17.21 12.88 -29.78
CA PHE A 382 -17.01 11.85 -30.81
C PHE A 382 -17.36 12.37 -32.21
N CYS A 383 -16.82 11.73 -33.26
CA CYS A 383 -17.04 12.14 -34.64
C CYS A 383 -18.50 11.92 -35.09
N MET A 384 -19.15 12.97 -35.59
CA MET A 384 -20.56 12.95 -36.01
C MET A 384 -20.77 12.85 -37.53
N CYS A 385 -19.84 12.23 -38.27
CA CYS A 385 -20.03 11.97 -39.70
C CYS A 385 -21.11 10.91 -39.95
N GLU A 386 -21.66 10.84 -41.17
CA GLU A 386 -22.76 9.92 -41.52
C GLU A 386 -22.42 8.45 -41.22
N ASN A 387 -21.19 8.03 -41.50
CA ASN A 387 -20.71 6.67 -41.26
C ASN A 387 -20.60 6.35 -39.76
N CYS A 388 -19.96 7.21 -38.97
CA CYS A 388 -19.92 7.09 -37.51
C CYS A 388 -21.31 7.06 -36.90
N PHE A 389 -22.20 7.96 -37.32
CA PHE A 389 -23.58 8.02 -36.82
C PHE A 389 -24.37 6.74 -37.15
N ALA A 390 -24.20 6.18 -38.35
CA ALA A 390 -24.77 4.89 -38.71
C ALA A 390 -24.21 3.74 -37.85
N LEU A 391 -22.91 3.78 -37.53
CA LEU A 391 -22.26 2.80 -36.67
C LEU A 391 -22.79 2.86 -35.23
N TYR A 392 -22.93 4.06 -34.65
CA TYR A 392 -23.53 4.27 -33.33
C TYR A 392 -24.98 3.79 -33.28
N ALA A 393 -25.78 4.13 -34.30
CA ALA A 393 -27.19 3.71 -34.39
C ALA A 393 -27.35 2.19 -34.53
N LYS A 394 -26.44 1.52 -35.25
CA LYS A 394 -26.42 0.06 -35.42
C LYS A 394 -25.97 -0.67 -34.15
N HIS A 395 -24.96 -0.12 -33.46
CA HIS A 395 -24.24 -0.80 -32.39
C HIS A 395 -24.45 -0.24 -30.98
N GLY A 396 -25.40 0.67 -30.80
CA GLY A 396 -25.89 1.08 -29.47
C GLY A 396 -25.15 2.23 -28.80
N GLY A 397 -24.20 2.88 -29.47
CA GLY A 397 -23.46 4.03 -28.94
C GLY A 397 -22.04 4.14 -29.47
N TYR A 398 -21.23 5.00 -28.86
CA TYR A 398 -19.82 5.21 -29.22
C TYR A 398 -18.95 3.96 -28.97
N SER A 399 -19.29 3.17 -27.94
CA SER A 399 -18.63 1.89 -27.63
C SER A 399 -18.70 0.89 -28.79
N GLY A 400 -19.80 0.89 -29.54
CA GLY A 400 -19.95 0.09 -30.74
C GLY A 400 -18.96 0.45 -31.86
N ALA A 401 -18.46 1.70 -31.88
CA ALA A 401 -17.44 2.15 -32.83
C ALA A 401 -16.01 1.85 -32.36
N THR A 402 -15.72 1.99 -31.06
CA THR A 402 -14.41 1.61 -30.52
C THR A 402 -14.20 0.09 -30.55
N VAL A 403 -15.24 -0.71 -30.26
CA VAL A 403 -15.21 -2.16 -30.48
C VAL A 403 -15.04 -2.52 -31.95
N ASN A 404 -15.72 -1.84 -32.87
CA ASN A 404 -15.53 -2.07 -34.30
C ASN A 404 -14.07 -1.80 -34.74
N LEU A 405 -13.44 -0.71 -34.27
CA LEU A 405 -12.03 -0.43 -34.57
C LEU A 405 -11.10 -1.47 -33.91
N GLY A 406 -11.35 -1.83 -32.65
CA GLY A 406 -10.59 -2.85 -31.93
C GLY A 406 -10.62 -4.22 -32.62
N ASN A 407 -11.80 -4.65 -33.08
CA ASN A 407 -11.98 -5.86 -33.88
C ASN A 407 -11.18 -5.79 -35.20
N MET A 408 -11.26 -4.68 -35.94
CA MET A 408 -10.49 -4.50 -37.19
C MET A 408 -8.97 -4.62 -36.97
N VAL A 409 -8.47 -4.12 -35.84
CA VAL A 409 -7.05 -4.24 -35.47
C VAL A 409 -6.70 -5.67 -35.08
N ALA A 410 -7.56 -6.35 -34.31
CA ALA A 410 -7.35 -7.74 -33.91
C ALA A 410 -7.39 -8.72 -35.11
N GLU A 411 -8.37 -8.56 -36.01
CA GLU A 411 -8.47 -9.31 -37.27
C GLU A 411 -7.19 -9.13 -38.12
N ALA A 412 -6.69 -7.89 -38.25
CA ALA A 412 -5.48 -7.59 -39.00
C ALA A 412 -4.20 -8.18 -38.36
N LEU A 413 -4.15 -8.33 -37.04
CA LEU A 413 -3.06 -9.02 -36.34
C LEU A 413 -3.11 -10.54 -36.57
N VAL A 414 -4.30 -11.15 -36.53
CA VAL A 414 -4.50 -12.57 -36.88
C VAL A 414 -4.06 -12.83 -38.33
N ASP A 415 -4.52 -12.02 -39.29
CA ASP A 415 -4.14 -12.10 -40.71
C ASP A 415 -2.63 -11.88 -40.94
N ALA A 416 -1.98 -11.06 -40.09
CA ALA A 416 -0.54 -10.83 -40.13
C ALA A 416 0.30 -11.95 -39.48
N GLY A 417 -0.34 -12.93 -38.83
CA GLY A 417 0.32 -14.06 -38.18
C GLY A 417 0.63 -13.88 -36.70
N PHE A 418 -0.09 -12.99 -36.01
CA PHE A 418 0.03 -12.71 -34.56
C PHE A 418 -1.30 -12.96 -33.80
N PRO A 419 -1.91 -14.16 -33.91
CA PRO A 419 -3.19 -14.47 -33.24
C PRO A 419 -3.11 -14.50 -31.71
N GLU A 420 -1.92 -14.45 -31.12
CA GLU A 420 -1.70 -14.40 -29.67
C GLU A 420 -1.65 -12.99 -29.09
N VAL A 421 -1.65 -11.93 -29.92
CA VAL A 421 -1.46 -10.55 -29.48
C VAL A 421 -2.81 -9.89 -29.10
N PRO A 422 -3.02 -9.51 -27.83
CA PRO A 422 -4.23 -8.85 -27.39
C PRO A 422 -4.27 -7.38 -27.81
N VAL A 423 -5.46 -6.93 -28.22
CA VAL A 423 -5.80 -5.53 -28.48
C VAL A 423 -6.64 -5.02 -27.30
N ALA A 424 -6.38 -3.81 -26.81
CA ALA A 424 -7.13 -3.23 -25.70
C ALA A 424 -7.81 -1.91 -26.08
N ILE A 425 -9.03 -1.70 -25.57
CA ILE A 425 -9.78 -0.44 -25.68
C ILE A 425 -10.32 -0.01 -24.33
N LEU A 426 -10.69 1.27 -24.19
CA LEU A 426 -11.37 1.81 -23.02
C LEU A 426 -12.89 1.73 -23.16
N ALA A 427 -13.57 1.34 -22.08
CA ALA A 427 -14.98 1.56 -21.81
C ALA A 427 -15.10 2.65 -20.72
N TYR A 428 -15.02 3.90 -21.16
CA TYR A 428 -14.87 5.08 -20.29
C TYR A 428 -15.43 6.33 -20.98
N TYR A 429 -16.02 7.24 -20.19
CA TYR A 429 -16.42 8.60 -20.61
C TYR A 429 -17.06 8.69 -22.00
N GLY A 430 -18.15 7.95 -22.21
CA GLY A 430 -18.89 7.89 -23.47
C GLY A 430 -18.89 6.53 -24.14
N THR A 431 -17.92 5.67 -23.80
CA THR A 431 -17.88 4.25 -24.19
C THR A 431 -18.14 3.29 -23.03
N ASP A 432 -18.55 3.83 -21.87
CA ASP A 432 -18.94 3.05 -20.69
C ASP A 432 -20.10 2.07 -20.95
N LYS A 433 -21.05 2.39 -21.82
CA LYS A 433 -22.20 1.52 -22.11
C LYS A 433 -21.82 0.34 -23.02
N PRO A 434 -22.16 -0.91 -22.66
CA PRO A 434 -21.97 -2.07 -23.54
C PRO A 434 -22.62 -1.88 -24.92
N PRO A 435 -21.95 -2.27 -26.01
CA PRO A 435 -22.47 -2.18 -27.35
C PRO A 435 -23.57 -3.23 -27.59
N ARG A 436 -24.18 -3.19 -28.78
CA ARG A 436 -25.21 -4.12 -29.22
C ARG A 436 -24.93 -4.59 -30.64
N ASN A 437 -25.44 -5.77 -31.00
CA ASN A 437 -25.39 -6.29 -32.37
C ASN A 437 -23.96 -6.36 -32.97
N ILE A 438 -22.94 -6.47 -32.13
CA ILE A 438 -21.52 -6.66 -32.49
C ILE A 438 -20.96 -7.75 -31.60
N GLU A 439 -20.12 -8.60 -32.18
CA GLU A 439 -19.37 -9.64 -31.50
C GLU A 439 -18.01 -9.04 -31.10
N ILE A 440 -17.54 -9.30 -29.88
CA ILE A 440 -16.22 -8.86 -29.42
C ILE A 440 -15.20 -9.91 -29.87
N HIS A 441 -14.14 -9.51 -30.56
CA HIS A 441 -13.10 -10.44 -31.00
C HIS A 441 -12.43 -11.12 -29.78
N GLU A 442 -12.05 -12.40 -29.89
CA GLU A 442 -11.48 -13.19 -28.77
C GLU A 442 -10.16 -12.65 -28.19
N ASN A 443 -9.52 -11.72 -28.91
CA ASN A 443 -8.30 -11.00 -28.50
C ASN A 443 -8.55 -9.53 -28.10
N LEU A 444 -9.80 -9.07 -28.09
CA LEU A 444 -10.15 -7.69 -27.73
C LEU A 444 -10.48 -7.60 -26.23
N TYR A 445 -9.67 -6.85 -25.50
CA TYR A 445 -9.78 -6.58 -24.08
C TYR A 445 -10.44 -5.24 -23.82
N ILE A 446 -11.37 -5.23 -22.85
CA ILE A 446 -12.16 -4.05 -22.49
C ILE A 446 -11.66 -3.53 -21.14
N SER A 447 -10.98 -2.39 -21.14
CA SER A 447 -10.59 -1.67 -19.93
C SER A 447 -11.71 -0.75 -19.46
N TYR A 448 -12.49 -1.21 -18.48
CA TYR A 448 -13.62 -0.49 -17.91
C TYR A 448 -13.20 0.38 -16.71
N CYS A 449 -13.71 1.60 -16.62
CA CYS A 449 -13.39 2.53 -15.54
C CYS A 449 -14.60 2.76 -14.61
N PHE A 450 -14.51 2.31 -13.35
CA PHE A 450 -15.48 2.67 -12.31
C PHE A 450 -15.23 4.10 -11.82
N TYR A 451 -15.67 5.10 -12.61
CA TYR A 451 -15.43 6.51 -12.29
C TYR A 451 -16.59 7.43 -12.75
N VAL A 452 -16.67 7.75 -14.04
CA VAL A 452 -17.61 8.75 -14.57
C VAL A 452 -18.07 8.38 -15.99
N THR A 453 -19.32 8.71 -16.30
CA THR A 453 -19.91 8.54 -17.64
C THR A 453 -20.13 9.90 -18.31
N LEU A 454 -20.21 9.91 -19.64
CA LEU A 454 -20.48 11.13 -20.41
C LEU A 454 -21.87 11.75 -20.13
N GLU A 455 -22.79 10.96 -19.57
CA GLU A 455 -24.13 11.41 -19.18
C GLU A 455 -24.17 12.10 -17.80
N GLY A 456 -23.03 12.20 -17.11
CA GLY A 456 -22.90 12.91 -15.83
C GLY A 456 -23.14 12.05 -14.58
N HIS A 457 -23.22 10.72 -14.72
CA HIS A 457 -23.18 9.83 -13.56
C HIS A 457 -21.75 9.66 -13.06
N PHE A 458 -21.56 9.74 -11.74
CA PHE A 458 -20.30 9.50 -11.02
C PHE A 458 -20.44 8.30 -10.09
N ILE A 459 -19.37 7.52 -9.91
CA ILE A 459 -19.34 6.40 -8.97
C ILE A 459 -19.46 6.92 -7.53
N CYS A 460 -20.17 6.18 -6.67
CA CYS A 460 -20.17 6.41 -5.24
C CYS A 460 -18.94 5.76 -4.60
N GLY A 461 -18.16 6.57 -3.85
CA GLY A 461 -17.00 6.11 -3.09
C GLY A 461 -17.31 5.56 -1.69
N ASN A 462 -18.53 5.70 -1.16
CA ASN A 462 -18.89 5.14 0.15
C ASN A 462 -19.30 3.67 0.12
N HIS A 463 -19.77 3.20 -1.04
CA HIS A 463 -20.48 1.92 -1.15
C HIS A 463 -19.78 1.03 -2.16
N SER A 464 -19.97 -0.29 -2.02
CA SER A 464 -19.39 -1.25 -2.95
C SER A 464 -19.82 -1.00 -4.41
N ILE A 465 -18.89 -1.24 -5.34
CA ILE A 465 -19.12 -1.15 -6.79
C ILE A 465 -20.06 -2.25 -7.31
N ASN A 466 -20.34 -3.28 -6.50
CA ASN A 466 -21.36 -4.30 -6.79
C ASN A 466 -22.79 -3.72 -6.86
N GLY A 467 -22.99 -2.50 -6.32
CA GLY A 467 -24.26 -1.78 -6.40
C GLY A 467 -25.44 -2.46 -5.70
N THR A 468 -25.23 -3.37 -4.74
CA THR A 468 -26.32 -4.01 -4.00
C THR A 468 -26.97 -3.10 -2.97
N GLU A 469 -26.18 -2.19 -2.39
CA GLU A 469 -26.57 -1.29 -1.29
C GLU A 469 -26.74 0.17 -1.76
N CYS A 470 -26.36 0.49 -3.00
CA CYS A 470 -26.28 1.85 -3.51
C CYS A 470 -26.85 1.96 -4.94
N SER A 471 -27.85 2.82 -5.15
CA SER A 471 -28.49 3.02 -6.46
C SER A 471 -27.56 3.63 -7.51
N VAL A 472 -26.60 4.47 -7.08
CA VAL A 472 -25.57 5.04 -7.94
C VAL A 472 -24.64 3.94 -8.45
N ASN A 473 -24.08 3.12 -7.57
CA ASN A 473 -23.19 2.03 -7.98
C ASN A 473 -23.96 0.92 -8.71
N ASN A 474 -25.26 0.74 -8.44
CA ASN A 474 -26.12 -0.17 -9.20
C ASN A 474 -26.22 0.19 -10.70
N TYR A 475 -26.07 1.47 -11.05
CA TYR A 475 -25.97 1.88 -12.46
C TYR A 475 -24.67 1.38 -13.09
N PHE A 476 -23.52 1.60 -12.44
CA PHE A 476 -22.21 1.15 -12.93
C PHE A 476 -22.07 -0.37 -12.93
N ALA A 477 -22.58 -1.07 -11.90
CA ALA A 477 -22.65 -2.52 -11.83
C ALA A 477 -23.38 -3.09 -13.06
N LYS A 478 -24.56 -2.56 -13.40
CA LYS A 478 -25.32 -2.99 -14.60
C LYS A 478 -24.62 -2.73 -15.92
N LEU A 479 -23.81 -1.66 -16.02
CA LEU A 479 -22.98 -1.44 -17.21
C LEU A 479 -21.86 -2.49 -17.28
N TYR A 480 -21.23 -2.78 -16.15
CA TYR A 480 -20.16 -3.78 -16.05
C TYR A 480 -20.64 -5.22 -16.28
N ASP A 481 -21.72 -5.64 -15.61
CA ASP A 481 -22.45 -6.90 -15.87
C ASP A 481 -22.77 -7.06 -17.37
N GLY A 482 -23.18 -5.97 -18.01
CA GLY A 482 -23.50 -5.95 -19.44
C GLY A 482 -22.27 -6.07 -20.35
N TRP A 483 -21.06 -5.76 -19.88
CA TRP A 483 -19.80 -6.06 -20.56
C TRP A 483 -19.35 -7.50 -20.28
N ALA A 484 -19.47 -7.98 -19.04
CA ALA A 484 -19.17 -9.37 -18.66
C ALA A 484 -20.07 -10.38 -19.38
N ALA A 485 -21.31 -9.99 -19.70
CA ALA A 485 -22.20 -10.78 -20.55
C ALA A 485 -21.80 -10.83 -22.04
N LEU A 486 -20.76 -10.09 -22.47
CA LEU A 486 -20.27 -10.04 -23.86
C LEU A 486 -18.86 -10.62 -24.04
N THR A 487 -18.01 -10.62 -23.00
CA THR A 487 -16.63 -11.13 -23.08
C THR A 487 -16.04 -11.38 -21.69
N ASP A 488 -15.19 -12.39 -21.57
CA ASP A 488 -14.36 -12.67 -20.39
C ASP A 488 -13.09 -11.78 -20.35
N ASN A 489 -12.77 -11.08 -21.44
CA ASN A 489 -11.57 -10.25 -21.60
C ASN A 489 -11.68 -8.88 -20.92
N LEU A 490 -12.01 -8.87 -19.62
CA LEU A 490 -12.26 -7.65 -18.86
C LEU A 490 -11.05 -7.21 -18.03
N TYR A 491 -10.67 -5.94 -18.22
CA TYR A 491 -9.72 -5.25 -17.37
C TYR A 491 -10.44 -4.10 -16.66
N VAL A 492 -10.13 -3.83 -15.39
CA VAL A 492 -10.78 -2.79 -14.60
C VAL A 492 -9.78 -1.77 -14.08
N TRP A 493 -10.08 -0.49 -14.28
CA TRP A 493 -9.50 0.59 -13.48
C TRP A 493 -10.35 0.75 -12.22
N TYR A 494 -9.76 0.41 -11.06
CA TYR A 494 -10.39 0.49 -9.75
C TYR A 494 -9.72 1.57 -8.91
N TYR A 495 -10.54 2.48 -8.36
CA TYR A 495 -10.10 3.74 -7.75
C TYR A 495 -10.54 3.87 -6.27
N PRO A 496 -10.06 3.01 -5.34
CA PRO A 496 -10.35 3.10 -3.90
C PRO A 496 -9.51 4.20 -3.22
N PHE A 497 -9.56 5.41 -3.78
CA PHE A 497 -8.77 6.56 -3.33
C PHE A 497 -9.55 7.88 -3.43
N GLN A 498 -8.98 8.93 -2.84
CA GLN A 498 -9.46 10.30 -3.00
C GLN A 498 -8.49 11.07 -3.89
N ALA A 499 -8.99 11.67 -4.97
CA ALA A 499 -8.20 12.68 -5.66
C ALA A 499 -8.22 13.98 -4.84
N TYR A 500 -7.10 14.69 -4.87
CA TYR A 500 -6.95 16.09 -4.43
C TYR A 500 -7.13 16.41 -2.93
N TYR A 501 -7.70 15.56 -2.07
CA TYR A 501 -7.95 15.86 -0.65
C TYR A 501 -7.06 15.02 0.28
N LEU A 502 -5.84 15.47 0.55
CA LEU A 502 -4.80 14.67 1.19
C LEU A 502 -4.75 14.76 2.74
N ALA A 503 -5.41 15.76 3.36
CA ALA A 503 -5.53 15.85 4.82
C ALA A 503 -6.60 14.93 5.47
N TYR A 504 -7.19 14.00 4.70
CA TYR A 504 -8.42 13.28 5.03
C TYR A 504 -8.23 11.77 4.91
N SER A 505 -8.77 10.97 5.84
CA SER A 505 -8.94 9.53 5.59
C SER A 505 -10.23 9.23 4.83
N SER A 506 -10.16 8.22 3.96
CA SER A 506 -11.27 7.79 3.11
C SER A 506 -11.82 6.41 3.50
N PRO A 507 -13.15 6.21 3.40
CA PRO A 507 -13.88 5.00 3.80
C PRO A 507 -13.89 3.91 2.69
N TYR A 508 -12.70 3.48 2.27
CA TYR A 508 -12.56 2.43 1.25
C TYR A 508 -12.13 1.10 1.85
N THR A 509 -11.67 1.08 3.09
CA THR A 509 -10.94 -0.05 3.67
C THR A 509 -11.81 -1.29 3.77
N PHE A 510 -13.10 -1.13 4.08
CA PHE A 510 -14.03 -2.26 4.17
C PHE A 510 -14.67 -2.61 2.81
N ASN A 511 -14.84 -1.63 1.92
CA ASN A 511 -15.42 -1.87 0.59
C ASN A 511 -14.51 -2.69 -0.35
N ILE A 512 -13.19 -2.61 -0.21
CA ILE A 512 -12.21 -3.39 -1.00
C ILE A 512 -12.52 -4.90 -0.99
N TYR A 513 -12.99 -5.46 0.14
CA TYR A 513 -13.43 -6.85 0.23
C TYR A 513 -14.60 -7.16 -0.73
N LYS A 514 -15.69 -6.38 -0.63
CA LYS A 514 -16.89 -6.55 -1.47
C LYS A 514 -16.58 -6.31 -2.95
N ASP A 515 -15.74 -5.33 -3.25
CA ASP A 515 -15.45 -4.86 -4.60
C ASP A 515 -14.61 -5.86 -5.39
N ILE A 516 -13.46 -6.31 -4.85
CA ILE A 516 -12.61 -7.26 -5.57
C ILE A 516 -13.29 -8.64 -5.65
N LYS A 517 -14.10 -9.01 -4.65
CA LYS A 517 -14.90 -10.24 -4.70
C LYS A 517 -15.93 -10.22 -5.82
N TYR A 518 -16.68 -9.13 -5.96
CA TYR A 518 -17.58 -8.93 -7.09
C TYR A 518 -16.85 -8.97 -8.44
N LEU A 519 -15.69 -8.32 -8.57
CA LEU A 519 -14.90 -8.36 -9.80
C LEU A 519 -14.40 -9.77 -10.13
N ALA A 520 -13.94 -10.55 -9.15
CA ALA A 520 -13.58 -11.95 -9.34
C ALA A 520 -14.79 -12.82 -9.74
N GLU A 521 -15.95 -12.61 -9.12
CA GLU A 521 -17.21 -13.28 -9.47
C GLU A 521 -17.72 -12.94 -10.89
N CYS A 522 -17.42 -11.74 -11.40
CA CYS A 522 -17.65 -11.34 -12.79
C CYS A 522 -16.64 -11.93 -13.81
N GLY A 523 -15.62 -12.67 -13.38
CA GLY A 523 -14.58 -13.21 -14.26
C GLY A 523 -13.57 -12.16 -14.74
N THR A 524 -13.33 -11.09 -13.96
CA THR A 524 -12.39 -10.02 -14.34
C THR A 524 -10.97 -10.54 -14.55
N TYR A 525 -10.46 -10.47 -15.78
CA TYR A 525 -9.08 -10.86 -16.09
C TYR A 525 -8.06 -10.02 -15.32
N GLY A 526 -8.24 -8.69 -15.27
CA GLY A 526 -7.23 -7.79 -14.71
C GLY A 526 -7.79 -6.60 -13.95
N ILE A 527 -7.06 -6.16 -12.93
CA ILE A 527 -7.34 -4.95 -12.18
C ILE A 527 -6.09 -4.05 -12.18
N PHE A 528 -6.32 -2.76 -12.38
CA PHE A 528 -5.40 -1.70 -12.06
C PHE A 528 -5.89 -1.03 -10.79
N PHE A 529 -5.14 -1.25 -9.72
CA PHE A 529 -5.47 -0.82 -8.38
C PHE A 529 -4.82 0.53 -8.10
N HIS A 530 -5.65 1.56 -7.92
CA HIS A 530 -5.22 2.94 -7.70
C HIS A 530 -5.77 3.41 -6.34
N ALA A 531 -5.12 2.98 -5.24
CA ALA A 531 -5.46 3.36 -3.86
C ALA A 531 -4.75 4.62 -3.35
N GLU A 532 -3.87 5.18 -4.17
CA GLU A 532 -3.12 6.40 -3.93
C GLU A 532 -3.52 7.45 -4.97
N GLY A 533 -3.47 8.74 -4.65
CA GLY A 533 -3.58 9.80 -5.66
C GLY A 533 -2.39 9.89 -6.61
N ASP A 534 -2.54 10.65 -7.69
CA ASP A 534 -1.58 10.71 -8.80
C ASP A 534 -0.17 11.26 -8.45
N SER A 535 0.08 11.75 -7.22
CA SER A 535 1.42 12.13 -6.79
C SER A 535 1.79 11.82 -5.33
N ILE A 536 3.10 11.61 -5.11
CA ILE A 536 3.84 11.72 -3.83
C ILE A 536 3.46 10.74 -2.70
N ASN A 537 4.26 9.68 -2.55
CA ASN A 537 4.68 9.04 -1.27
C ASN A 537 3.60 8.89 -0.17
N GLN A 538 2.53 8.13 -0.43
CA GLN A 538 1.30 8.20 0.36
C GLN A 538 1.19 7.21 1.53
N THR A 539 2.23 7.14 2.36
CA THR A 539 2.10 6.68 3.77
C THR A 539 1.36 7.72 4.63
N TYR A 540 0.29 8.33 4.11
CA TYR A 540 -0.63 9.24 4.79
C TYR A 540 -2.04 8.68 4.62
N ASN A 541 -2.88 8.81 5.65
CA ASN A 541 -4.24 8.23 5.65
C ASN A 541 -4.24 6.71 5.39
N THR A 542 -5.38 6.17 4.96
CA THR A 542 -5.59 4.73 4.70
C THR A 542 -4.93 4.17 3.42
N GLY A 543 -4.14 4.97 2.67
CA GLY A 543 -3.56 4.56 1.38
C GLY A 543 -2.70 3.29 1.44
N LEU A 544 -1.72 3.25 2.36
CA LEU A 544 -0.87 2.06 2.60
C LEU A 544 -1.70 0.81 2.95
N ILE A 545 -2.75 0.97 3.76
CA ILE A 545 -3.64 -0.11 4.19
C ILE A 545 -4.42 -0.63 2.98
N ASN A 546 -5.08 0.26 2.24
CA ASN A 546 -5.85 -0.06 1.05
C ASN A 546 -4.98 -0.77 0.00
N PHE A 547 -3.74 -0.31 -0.19
CA PHE A 547 -2.77 -0.96 -1.08
C PHE A 547 -2.53 -2.41 -0.67
N TYR A 548 -2.13 -2.68 0.59
CA TYR A 548 -1.90 -4.04 1.05
C TYR A 548 -3.15 -4.92 0.92
N MET A 549 -4.32 -4.45 1.39
CA MET A 549 -5.57 -5.23 1.34
C MET A 549 -5.99 -5.54 -0.10
N GLY A 550 -5.84 -4.58 -1.02
CA GLY A 550 -6.09 -4.77 -2.45
C GLY A 550 -5.24 -5.86 -3.07
N GLN A 551 -3.93 -5.86 -2.80
CA GLN A 551 -3.02 -6.90 -3.32
C GLN A 551 -3.37 -8.30 -2.81
N ARG A 552 -3.69 -8.43 -1.52
CA ARG A 552 -4.07 -9.72 -0.93
C ARG A 552 -5.39 -10.24 -1.52
N MET A 553 -6.39 -9.37 -1.68
CA MET A 553 -7.69 -9.70 -2.26
C MET A 553 -7.62 -10.04 -3.75
N MET A 554 -6.78 -9.35 -4.54
CA MET A 554 -6.58 -9.69 -5.96
C MET A 554 -5.92 -11.07 -6.14
N TRP A 555 -5.13 -11.53 -5.17
CA TRP A 555 -4.64 -12.91 -5.15
C TRP A 555 -5.74 -13.89 -4.71
N ASN A 556 -6.40 -13.65 -3.57
CA ASN A 556 -7.46 -14.52 -3.07
C ASN A 556 -8.69 -13.73 -2.60
N ALA A 557 -9.71 -13.68 -3.44
CA ALA A 557 -11.01 -13.09 -3.13
C ALA A 557 -12.00 -14.11 -2.52
N ASN A 558 -11.64 -15.39 -2.49
CA ASN A 558 -12.43 -16.49 -1.92
C ASN A 558 -12.17 -16.69 -0.42
N ILE A 559 -11.99 -15.59 0.31
CA ILE A 559 -11.97 -15.55 1.78
C ILE A 559 -13.32 -15.08 2.32
N THR A 560 -13.58 -15.30 3.61
CA THR A 560 -14.73 -14.70 4.31
C THR A 560 -14.44 -13.25 4.71
N GLU A 561 -15.49 -12.53 5.10
CA GLU A 561 -15.38 -11.15 5.60
C GLU A 561 -14.63 -11.12 6.94
N GLU A 562 -14.83 -12.13 7.79
CA GLU A 562 -14.06 -12.29 9.03
C GLU A 562 -12.57 -12.52 8.75
N GLU A 563 -12.22 -13.38 7.79
CA GLU A 563 -10.82 -13.61 7.37
C GLU A 563 -10.17 -12.33 6.81
N TYR A 564 -10.94 -11.51 6.07
CA TYR A 564 -10.49 -10.20 5.60
C TYR A 564 -10.17 -9.25 6.76
N HIS A 565 -11.06 -9.17 7.78
CA HIS A 565 -10.84 -8.30 8.94
C HIS A 565 -9.70 -8.78 9.84
N GLU A 566 -9.48 -10.09 9.98
CA GLU A 566 -8.31 -10.61 10.73
C GLU A 566 -7.00 -10.37 9.96
N MET A 567 -6.99 -10.51 8.62
CA MET A 567 -5.84 -10.13 7.78
C MET A 567 -5.54 -8.63 7.87
N LEU A 568 -6.57 -7.78 7.93
CA LEU A 568 -6.42 -6.34 8.17
C LEU A 568 -5.77 -6.08 9.53
N LYS A 569 -6.25 -6.71 10.61
CA LYS A 569 -5.66 -6.56 11.94
C LYS A 569 -4.22 -7.05 12.01
N GLU A 570 -3.90 -8.19 11.39
CA GLU A 570 -2.53 -8.71 11.29
C GLU A 570 -1.61 -7.69 10.60
N PHE A 571 -2.05 -7.11 9.48
CA PHE A 571 -1.32 -6.03 8.82
C PHE A 571 -1.14 -4.80 9.71
N LEU A 572 -2.21 -4.36 10.39
CA LEU A 572 -2.14 -3.20 11.28
C LEU A 572 -1.17 -3.44 12.45
N PHE A 573 -1.10 -4.66 13.00
CA PHE A 573 -0.10 -5.05 14.01
C PHE A 573 1.33 -4.96 13.47
N LEU A 574 1.58 -5.46 12.25
CA LEU A 574 2.90 -5.43 11.62
C LEU A 574 3.33 -4.01 11.23
N ALA A 575 2.41 -3.18 10.75
CA ALA A 575 2.67 -1.83 10.24
C ALA A 575 2.62 -0.72 11.32
N TYR A 576 1.78 -0.85 12.35
CA TYR A 576 1.55 0.20 13.36
C TYR A 576 1.86 -0.23 14.81
N GLY A 577 2.17 -1.52 15.04
CA GLY A 577 2.64 -2.02 16.34
C GLY A 577 1.54 -2.52 17.27
N ASP A 578 1.83 -2.61 18.57
CA ASP A 578 0.96 -3.28 19.55
C ASP A 578 -0.37 -2.52 19.78
N GLY A 579 -0.46 -1.27 19.34
CA GLY A 579 -1.67 -0.43 19.41
C GLY A 579 -2.65 -0.58 18.23
N TYR A 580 -2.46 -1.59 17.38
CA TYR A 580 -3.23 -1.78 16.14
C TYR A 580 -4.76 -1.81 16.28
N GLU A 581 -5.31 -2.27 17.41
CA GLU A 581 -6.77 -2.24 17.64
C GLU A 581 -7.30 -0.80 17.67
N PHE A 582 -6.50 0.17 18.15
CA PHE A 582 -6.89 1.58 18.15
C PHE A 582 -6.83 2.20 16.74
N VAL A 583 -5.95 1.69 15.89
CA VAL A 583 -5.92 2.02 14.45
C VAL A 583 -7.13 1.43 13.74
N TYR A 584 -7.51 0.20 14.08
CA TYR A 584 -8.72 -0.44 13.55
C TYR A 584 -10.00 0.31 13.96
N ASP A 585 -10.11 0.73 15.22
CA ASP A 585 -11.22 1.55 15.69
C ASP A 585 -11.26 2.94 15.03
N TYR A 586 -10.11 3.54 14.75
CA TYR A 586 -10.04 4.77 13.95
C TYR A 586 -10.66 4.58 12.56
N ILE A 587 -10.24 3.53 11.83
CA ILE A 587 -10.79 3.20 10.50
C ILE A 587 -12.32 3.03 10.61
N ARG A 588 -12.78 2.25 11.59
CA ARG A 588 -14.21 2.03 11.84
C ARG A 588 -15.00 3.32 12.10
N ILE A 589 -14.42 4.30 12.80
CA ILE A 589 -15.07 5.62 13.02
C ILE A 589 -15.13 6.44 11.72
N ILE A 590 -14.11 6.38 10.85
CA ILE A 590 -14.12 7.06 9.55
C ILE A 590 -15.17 6.44 8.61
N GLU A 591 -15.23 5.11 8.55
CA GLU A 591 -16.25 4.37 7.77
C GLU A 591 -17.67 4.69 8.31
N GLU A 592 -17.90 4.63 9.64
CA GLU A 592 -19.21 4.97 10.24
C GLU A 592 -19.59 6.46 10.09
N ALA A 593 -18.60 7.36 9.97
CA ALA A 593 -18.85 8.77 9.69
C ALA A 593 -19.30 8.99 8.24
N ALA A 594 -18.84 8.15 7.31
CA ALA A 594 -19.18 8.23 5.91
C ALA A 594 -20.53 7.58 5.60
N ASP A 595 -20.86 6.46 6.25
CA ASP A 595 -22.18 5.80 6.21
C ASP A 595 -23.35 6.67 6.70
N LYS A 596 -23.06 7.81 7.34
CA LYS A 596 -24.05 8.83 7.74
C LYS A 596 -24.31 9.89 6.67
N LYS A 597 -23.63 9.81 5.53
CA LYS A 597 -23.84 10.67 4.36
C LYS A 597 -24.53 9.90 3.23
N ASP A 598 -25.09 10.69 2.32
CA ASP A 598 -25.55 10.18 1.03
C ASP A 598 -24.35 9.81 0.14
N CYS A 599 -24.62 9.39 -1.09
CA CYS A 599 -23.56 9.04 -2.03
C CYS A 599 -22.63 10.24 -2.29
N PHE A 600 -21.32 10.01 -2.32
CA PHE A 600 -20.32 11.00 -2.74
C PHE A 600 -19.35 10.41 -3.78
N CYS A 601 -18.69 11.27 -4.57
CA CYS A 601 -17.65 10.91 -5.51
C CYS A 601 -16.26 11.20 -4.91
N GLY A 602 -15.38 10.19 -4.88
CA GLY A 602 -14.04 10.29 -4.31
C GLY A 602 -13.12 11.32 -4.96
N PHE A 603 -13.39 11.70 -6.21
CA PHE A 603 -12.64 12.73 -6.94
C PHE A 603 -13.17 14.15 -6.70
N HIS A 604 -14.50 14.35 -6.77
CA HIS A 604 -15.08 15.69 -6.97
C HIS A 604 -15.90 16.23 -5.80
N THR A 605 -16.48 15.37 -4.96
CA THR A 605 -17.33 15.85 -3.86
C THR A 605 -16.48 16.51 -2.78
N ALA A 606 -16.85 17.69 -2.29
CA ALA A 606 -16.10 18.31 -1.19
C ALA A 606 -16.22 17.48 0.10
N ILE A 607 -15.12 17.37 0.82
CA ILE A 607 -14.91 16.62 2.08
C ILE A 607 -16.04 16.74 3.13
N MET A 608 -16.63 17.92 3.30
CA MET A 608 -17.76 18.18 4.21
C MET A 608 -19.06 17.43 3.87
N HIS A 609 -19.15 16.91 2.64
CA HIS A 609 -20.25 16.05 2.17
C HIS A 609 -19.88 14.56 2.14
N ARG A 610 -18.60 14.21 2.38
CA ARG A 610 -18.14 12.81 2.42
C ARG A 610 -18.23 12.17 3.82
N LEU A 611 -17.98 12.96 4.87
CA LEU A 611 -18.01 12.51 6.27
C LEU A 611 -19.03 13.32 7.06
N ASP A 612 -19.67 12.73 8.06
CA ASP A 612 -20.52 13.48 8.98
C ASP A 612 -19.71 14.22 10.05
N PHE A 613 -19.52 15.52 9.82
CA PHE A 613 -18.74 16.39 10.71
C PHE A 613 -19.36 16.56 12.11
N SER A 614 -20.65 16.28 12.31
CA SER A 614 -21.23 16.30 13.67
C SER A 614 -20.85 15.03 14.43
N TYR A 615 -20.97 13.85 13.80
CA TYR A 615 -20.48 12.60 14.37
C TYR A 615 -18.95 12.58 14.56
N ILE A 616 -18.16 13.09 13.60
CA ILE A 616 -16.71 13.27 13.77
C ILE A 616 -16.42 14.18 14.97
N LYS A 617 -17.12 15.31 15.09
CA LYS A 617 -16.94 16.24 16.21
C LYS A 617 -17.20 15.58 17.56
N ASP A 618 -18.29 14.81 17.68
CA ASP A 618 -18.61 14.06 18.90
C ASP A 618 -17.56 12.98 19.23
N ASN A 619 -16.82 12.50 18.23
CA ASN A 619 -15.77 11.49 18.38
C ASN A 619 -14.34 12.04 18.49
N ILE A 620 -14.07 13.35 18.31
CA ILE A 620 -12.71 13.92 18.41
C ILE A 620 -11.96 13.51 19.68
N PRO A 621 -12.55 13.59 20.90
CA PRO A 621 -11.84 13.20 22.11
C PRO A 621 -11.41 11.73 22.10
N LEU A 622 -12.24 10.84 21.53
CA LEU A 622 -11.92 9.43 21.35
C LEU A 622 -10.84 9.24 20.29
N LEU A 623 -10.94 9.91 19.13
CA LEU A 623 -9.96 9.82 18.05
C LEU A 623 -8.56 10.27 18.49
N LEU A 624 -8.46 11.30 19.33
CA LEU A 624 -7.20 11.73 19.95
C LEU A 624 -6.70 10.71 20.98
N GLU A 625 -7.58 10.13 21.80
CA GLU A 625 -7.21 9.04 22.73
C GLU A 625 -6.72 7.78 21.99
N LEU A 626 -7.33 7.43 20.85
CA LEU A 626 -6.92 6.34 19.98
C LEU A 626 -5.52 6.61 19.38
N ARG A 627 -5.28 7.82 18.87
CA ARG A 627 -3.94 8.25 18.41
C ARG A 627 -2.90 8.07 19.50
N ASP A 628 -3.15 8.62 20.68
CA ASP A 628 -2.17 8.62 21.78
C ASP A 628 -1.85 7.21 22.27
N LYS A 629 -2.83 6.30 22.27
CA LYS A 629 -2.60 4.88 22.58
C LYS A 629 -1.85 4.15 21.48
N ALA A 630 -2.21 4.37 20.21
CA ALA A 630 -1.54 3.75 19.07
C ALA A 630 -0.06 4.13 19.01
N VAL A 631 0.24 5.44 19.08
CA VAL A 631 1.60 6.00 19.13
C VAL A 631 2.37 5.48 20.33
N ARG A 632 1.78 5.50 21.52
CA ARG A 632 2.44 5.02 22.75
C ARG A 632 2.83 3.54 22.66
N LEU A 633 2.08 2.73 21.92
CA LEU A 633 2.30 1.28 21.77
C LEU A 633 3.06 0.89 20.48
N ALA A 634 3.52 1.87 19.70
CA ALA A 634 4.43 1.64 18.59
C ALA A 634 5.73 1.01 19.09
N ARG A 635 6.17 -0.09 18.45
CA ARG A 635 7.37 -0.84 18.84
C ARG A 635 8.64 -0.26 18.25
N THR A 636 8.52 0.64 17.27
CA THR A 636 9.63 1.38 16.65
C THR A 636 9.20 2.82 16.37
N SER A 637 10.19 3.69 16.20
CA SER A 637 10.08 5.05 15.67
C SER A 637 9.38 5.10 14.32
N HIS A 638 9.62 4.13 13.44
CA HIS A 638 8.92 4.02 12.15
C HIS A 638 7.41 3.73 12.33
N GLN A 639 7.05 2.86 13.27
CA GLN A 639 5.64 2.62 13.61
C GLN A 639 4.98 3.84 14.27
N GLU A 640 5.72 4.59 15.09
CA GLU A 640 5.27 5.87 15.68
C GLU A 640 5.01 6.92 14.58
N GLU A 641 5.93 7.05 13.61
CA GLU A 641 5.75 7.93 12.44
C GLU A 641 4.52 7.54 11.61
N LEU A 642 4.32 6.25 11.33
CA LEU A 642 3.14 5.78 10.58
C LEU A 642 1.83 6.06 11.32
N CYS A 643 1.79 5.85 12.64
CA CYS A 643 0.64 6.24 13.47
C CYS A 643 0.38 7.74 13.37
N ASP A 644 1.38 8.59 13.56
CA ASP A 644 1.22 10.04 13.49
C ASP A 644 0.73 10.53 12.12
N ARG A 645 1.24 9.93 11.05
CA ARG A 645 0.85 10.25 9.67
C ARG A 645 -0.55 9.78 9.29
N LEU A 646 -1.02 8.68 9.88
CA LEU A 646 -2.41 8.21 9.72
C LEU A 646 -3.38 9.09 10.52
N PHE A 647 -3.05 9.38 11.77
CA PHE A 647 -3.92 10.15 12.67
C PHE A 647 -3.85 11.67 12.46
N ALA A 648 -2.93 12.18 11.64
CA ALA A 648 -2.83 13.62 11.32
C ALA A 648 -4.16 14.24 10.86
N SER A 649 -5.02 13.46 10.18
CA SER A 649 -6.35 13.93 9.75
C SER A 649 -7.25 14.33 10.94
N VAL A 650 -7.06 13.73 12.12
CA VAL A 650 -7.85 14.02 13.35
C VAL A 650 -7.64 15.46 13.79
N TYR A 651 -6.40 15.97 13.74
CA TYR A 651 -6.14 17.36 14.09
C TYR A 651 -6.75 18.31 13.05
N TYR A 652 -6.76 17.95 11.76
CA TYR A 652 -7.47 18.74 10.75
C TYR A 652 -8.99 18.75 11.02
N TYR A 653 -9.59 17.61 11.35
CA TYR A 653 -10.99 17.52 11.74
C TYR A 653 -11.30 18.37 12.98
N GLU A 654 -10.39 18.38 13.97
CA GLU A 654 -10.51 19.22 15.17
C GLU A 654 -10.60 20.70 14.80
N LEU A 655 -9.66 21.21 14.01
CA LEU A 655 -9.69 22.62 13.61
C LEU A 655 -10.95 22.94 12.80
N ALA A 656 -11.29 22.11 11.81
CA ALA A 656 -12.43 22.35 10.92
C ALA A 656 -13.79 22.37 11.66
N THR A 657 -14.00 21.42 12.58
CA THR A 657 -15.26 21.31 13.36
C THR A 657 -15.37 22.36 14.46
N TYR A 658 -14.27 22.68 15.15
CA TYR A 658 -14.30 23.62 16.29
C TYR A 658 -14.22 25.09 15.88
N HIS A 659 -13.85 25.43 14.65
CA HIS A 659 -13.82 26.81 14.15
C HIS A 659 -15.12 27.58 14.41
N THR A 660 -16.29 27.01 14.07
CA THR A 660 -17.56 27.73 14.26
C THR A 660 -17.89 27.99 15.74
N ASP A 661 -17.62 27.02 16.62
CA ASP A 661 -18.03 27.10 18.03
C ASP A 661 -17.00 27.81 18.92
N MET A 662 -15.71 27.55 18.70
CA MET A 662 -14.62 28.11 19.50
C MET A 662 -14.07 29.42 18.94
N TRP A 663 -14.08 29.62 17.60
CA TRP A 663 -13.64 30.86 16.98
C TRP A 663 -14.79 31.82 16.69
N VAL A 664 -15.71 31.46 15.79
CA VAL A 664 -16.75 32.39 15.31
C VAL A 664 -17.71 32.78 16.45
N ASN A 665 -18.31 31.80 17.11
CA ASN A 665 -19.27 31.99 18.21
C ASN A 665 -18.61 32.07 19.60
N GLY A 666 -17.29 31.87 19.68
CA GLY A 666 -16.57 31.67 20.93
C GLY A 666 -16.36 32.90 21.81
N THR A 667 -15.92 32.64 23.04
CA THR A 667 -15.46 33.66 24.00
C THR A 667 -14.00 34.05 23.72
N GLU A 668 -13.45 35.02 24.46
CA GLU A 668 -12.02 35.33 24.40
C GLU A 668 -11.15 34.12 24.82
N GLU A 669 -11.64 33.32 25.77
CA GLU A 669 -10.99 32.10 26.27
C GLU A 669 -10.99 30.97 25.24
N THR A 670 -12.16 30.63 24.66
CA THR A 670 -12.22 29.56 23.65
C THR A 670 -11.51 29.95 22.35
N ARG A 671 -11.44 31.25 22.03
CA ARG A 671 -10.63 31.75 20.91
C ARG A 671 -9.13 31.64 21.16
N ALA A 672 -8.68 31.76 22.41
CA ALA A 672 -7.29 31.51 22.76
C ALA A 672 -6.96 30.02 22.63
N GLU A 673 -7.81 29.14 23.17
CA GLU A 673 -7.67 27.68 23.03
C GLU A 673 -7.68 27.23 21.55
N TYR A 674 -8.56 27.79 20.71
CA TYR A 674 -8.57 27.51 19.27
C TYR A 674 -7.26 27.92 18.59
N LYS A 675 -6.65 29.05 18.99
CA LYS A 675 -5.33 29.44 18.47
C LYS A 675 -4.25 28.45 18.86
N GLU A 676 -4.22 27.99 20.10
CA GLU A 676 -3.24 26.99 20.56
C GLU A 676 -3.35 25.69 19.74
N LYS A 677 -4.58 25.25 19.40
CA LYS A 677 -4.82 24.11 18.50
C LYS A 677 -4.29 24.35 17.10
N VAL A 678 -4.55 25.53 16.51
CA VAL A 678 -4.01 25.90 15.18
C VAL A 678 -2.48 25.99 15.20
N GLU A 679 -1.89 26.63 16.21
CA GLU A 679 -0.45 26.73 16.41
C GLU A 679 0.19 25.34 16.53
N TYR A 680 -0.43 24.43 17.28
CA TYR A 680 0.01 23.04 17.38
C TYR A 680 -0.05 22.30 16.05
N PHE A 681 -1.16 22.39 15.29
CA PHE A 681 -1.27 21.75 13.98
C PHE A 681 -0.20 22.28 13.01
N ILE A 682 -0.01 23.59 12.96
CA ILE A 682 0.96 24.23 12.06
C ILE A 682 2.41 23.90 12.46
N ALA A 683 2.70 23.72 13.75
CA ALA A 683 4.04 23.35 14.22
C ALA A 683 4.42 21.89 13.91
N ASN A 684 3.46 20.96 13.88
CA ASN A 684 3.72 19.52 13.76
C ASN A 684 3.34 18.91 12.40
N TYR A 685 2.33 19.47 11.72
CA TYR A 685 1.68 18.84 10.56
C TYR A 685 1.57 19.73 9.32
N ARG A 686 2.09 20.97 9.34
CA ARG A 686 2.03 21.87 8.18
C ARG A 686 2.65 21.29 6.91
N ASP A 687 3.75 20.55 7.05
CA ASP A 687 4.49 19.98 5.92
C ASP A 687 3.85 18.67 5.42
N LEU A 688 2.68 18.29 5.95
CA LEU A 688 1.80 17.31 5.34
C LEU A 688 0.99 17.96 4.21
N PRO A 689 0.92 17.35 3.01
CA PRO A 689 0.11 17.89 1.93
C PRO A 689 -1.37 17.81 2.32
N ILE A 690 -2.07 18.94 2.26
CA ILE A 690 -3.51 19.00 2.59
C ILE A 690 -4.39 18.81 1.35
N SER A 691 -3.86 19.18 0.19
CA SER A 691 -4.51 18.94 -1.10
C SER A 691 -3.47 18.74 -2.20
N GLU A 692 -3.92 18.33 -3.38
CA GLU A 692 -3.09 18.33 -4.59
C GLU A 692 -3.87 19.02 -5.71
N MET A 693 -3.21 19.91 -6.46
CA MET A 693 -3.80 20.51 -7.66
C MET A 693 -3.09 20.00 -8.91
N GLY A 694 -3.82 19.26 -9.74
CA GLY A 694 -3.44 18.91 -11.11
C GLY A 694 -2.18 18.06 -11.23
N LEU A 695 -2.31 16.75 -10.98
CA LEU A 695 -1.34 15.70 -11.34
C LEU A 695 0.13 16.06 -11.04
N GLY A 696 0.44 16.42 -9.78
CA GLY A 696 1.82 16.56 -9.31
C GLY A 696 2.15 17.72 -8.37
N THR A 697 1.23 18.66 -8.08
CA THR A 697 1.53 19.83 -7.22
C THR A 697 0.78 19.79 -5.89
N PRO A 698 1.42 19.37 -4.78
CA PRO A 698 0.80 19.40 -3.46
C PRO A 698 0.63 20.83 -2.94
N THR A 699 -0.44 21.05 -2.16
CA THR A 699 -0.66 22.25 -1.36
C THR A 699 -0.54 21.91 0.12
N TYR A 700 -0.23 22.91 0.93
CA TYR A 700 0.08 22.78 2.35
C TYR A 700 -0.67 23.83 3.14
N ALA A 701 -0.81 23.62 4.45
CA ALA A 701 -1.40 24.63 5.33
C ALA A 701 -0.60 25.95 5.31
N PRO A 702 -1.24 27.11 5.51
CA PRO A 702 -0.57 28.42 5.53
C PRO A 702 0.55 28.46 6.57
N ALA A 703 1.56 29.31 6.40
CA ALA A 703 2.49 29.55 7.51
C ALA A 703 1.75 30.20 8.68
N LEU A 704 2.20 30.02 9.93
CA LEU A 704 1.49 30.58 11.10
C LEU A 704 1.31 32.11 11.02
N SER A 705 2.26 32.82 10.40
CA SER A 705 2.19 34.26 10.12
C SER A 705 1.18 34.68 9.05
N GLU A 706 0.62 33.72 8.33
CA GLU A 706 -0.31 33.87 7.20
C GLU A 706 -1.71 33.31 7.53
N VAL A 707 -1.88 32.65 8.69
CA VAL A 707 -3.17 32.11 9.15
C VAL A 707 -4.19 33.24 9.31
N ASN A 708 -5.23 33.18 8.48
CA ASN A 708 -6.46 33.93 8.68
C ASN A 708 -7.40 33.10 9.57
N TYR A 709 -7.56 33.50 10.84
CA TYR A 709 -8.39 32.74 11.79
C TYR A 709 -9.91 32.84 11.49
N ASP A 710 -10.35 33.87 10.76
CA ASP A 710 -11.76 34.03 10.37
C ASP A 710 -12.16 33.07 9.22
N GLU A 711 -11.18 32.48 8.52
CA GLU A 711 -11.34 31.47 7.48
C GLU A 711 -11.37 30.07 8.12
N ASN A 712 -12.35 29.24 7.74
CA ASN A 712 -12.42 27.87 8.25
C ASN A 712 -11.27 27.05 7.64
N PRO A 713 -10.61 26.14 8.38
CA PRO A 713 -9.55 25.28 7.84
C PRO A 713 -9.93 24.55 6.54
N LEU A 714 -11.20 24.16 6.35
CA LEU A 714 -11.73 23.59 5.11
C LEU A 714 -11.44 24.45 3.87
N GLU A 715 -11.37 25.77 4.04
CA GLU A 715 -11.08 26.74 2.98
C GLU A 715 -9.58 26.80 2.63
N TRP A 716 -8.67 26.30 3.49
CA TRP A 716 -7.22 26.27 3.21
C TRP A 716 -6.84 25.38 2.02
N ILE A 717 -7.68 24.39 1.69
CA ILE A 717 -7.56 23.56 0.47
C ILE A 717 -7.77 24.39 -0.82
N TYR A 718 -8.37 25.58 -0.64
CA TYR A 718 -8.56 26.72 -1.54
C TYR A 718 -9.53 26.57 -2.72
N GLN A 719 -10.30 27.64 -2.90
CA GLN A 719 -11.40 27.88 -3.86
C GLN A 719 -10.95 27.95 -5.34
N ARG A 720 -10.02 27.10 -5.79
CA ARG A 720 -9.42 27.17 -7.15
C ARG A 720 -9.38 25.86 -7.95
N LEU A 721 -10.06 24.80 -7.50
CA LEU A 721 -10.35 23.60 -8.32
C LEU A 721 -11.40 23.86 -9.43
N GLY A 722 -11.39 25.04 -10.05
CA GLY A 722 -11.96 25.28 -11.38
C GLY A 722 -13.45 24.98 -11.57
N GLY A 723 -14.29 25.07 -10.54
CA GLY A 723 -15.73 24.87 -10.66
C GLY A 723 -16.15 23.41 -10.76
N TRP A 724 -16.12 22.71 -9.63
CA TRP A 724 -16.97 21.55 -9.37
C TRP A 724 -17.88 21.97 -8.21
N ASP A 725 -19.18 22.03 -8.50
CA ASP A 725 -20.22 22.84 -7.86
C ASP A 725 -20.49 22.49 -6.37
N ASP A 726 -20.74 23.51 -5.53
CA ASP A 726 -21.36 23.32 -4.20
C ASP A 726 -22.79 22.75 -4.30
N ASN A 727 -23.34 22.68 -5.52
CA ASN A 727 -24.66 22.17 -5.88
C ASN A 727 -24.63 20.77 -6.52
N PHE A 728 -23.65 19.91 -6.20
CA PHE A 728 -23.68 18.50 -6.60
C PHE A 728 -24.71 17.67 -5.79
N ASP A 729 -25.99 17.91 -6.07
CA ASP A 729 -27.07 16.97 -5.78
C ASP A 729 -26.86 15.70 -6.63
N PHE A 730 -26.90 14.52 -5.99
CA PHE A 730 -26.78 13.19 -6.59
C PHE A 730 -28.10 12.66 -7.18
#